data_AF-A0A2C9VMF7-F1
#
_entry.id   AF-A0A2C9VMF7-F1
#
_cell.length_a   1.000
_cell.length_b   1.000
_cell.length_c   1.000
_cell.angle_alpha   90.00
_cell.angle_beta   90.00
_cell.angle_gamma   90.00
#
_symmetry.space_group_name_H-M   'P 1'
#
loop_
_entity.id
_entity.type
_entity.pdbx_description
1 polymer ?
#
loop_
_entity_poly.entity_id
_entity_poly.type
_entity_poly.pdbx_seq_one_letter_code
_entity_poly.pdbx_strand_id
1 'polypeptide(L)'
;MPWIIIGDFNELLGSHEKNGILDHPSYLSNQFQQFGAARIYHILHTSSDHIPIFLDLRKFIPKVRPKNFKFENHWSYEEECGRLIQNSWSRGAGLSIQDRLNVCSTTLLEWSKSKGGDLRKRIKMKKDCIVRLKGCRESWAVQELCTAEGELFKLLNQEEVFWKQRAKLFWLQSGDDNTRAFHNAANGRRKKNSIVMLQGSNGEWLESGRGLENHVAGYFAELYTQQDTLHTEITQCVEARVTLEQNMDLTRPLSNDEIKAALKHRMENWSGKMLSRAGKGILLKTVVQALPTYVMSLYLLPRSICDELQKLMNKFWWGKVRWMKWNRICESKNDEGLGFRNLRDFNLAMLAKQGWRLLVMDTCLMARVMKAKYFPKGNYLNSQLGGNPSMVWRGIWEAKKVILRGVRVRVGDGQDINVWNSPWLPNAADSKVTTQRSEENMHLRVCDLLDEQVRAWDVPKISVIFNERDKRLILSIPLSLRCVRDEWMWTHERGGTYSVKSGYQLLRSDGQPTQHGGQDEFWRKLWKIKAPPKMLDLLWRAANSCLPTKHRLLQKHIVQEDTCLVCSVDTESSLHILSTCEFAKSCWSFAGLSWPVDRFGDVKEWLSSAIWKNRNRVVWSQKYSSIRFVVCSAFSFLHSWRNARDFRPLCRSGQFSDNPYCKWKKPNAGWTKANVDAAVFESKGAVGAVFRDDEGRFVGGYSKIFEGISDQTLLEMLAIRESLNWLKNRGRSKKLAEIVSMCCQLCRMCELNSLEELRILRLITLLGPLNSIQVFMCGSYPS
;
A
#
# COMPACT_ATOMS: atom_id res chain seq x y z
N MET A 1 -7.83 -22.13 42.94
CA MET A 1 -7.25 -20.79 42.74
C MET A 1 -6.41 -20.79 41.48
N PRO A 2 -6.49 -19.78 40.58
CA PRO A 2 -5.87 -19.87 39.25
C PRO A 2 -4.38 -19.51 39.23
N TRP A 3 -3.81 -19.08 40.35
CA TRP A 3 -2.39 -18.79 40.54
C TRP A 3 -2.05 -18.76 42.05
N ILE A 4 -0.80 -19.00 42.38
CA ILE A 4 -0.21 -18.88 43.73
C ILE A 4 1.17 -18.19 43.56
N ILE A 5 1.54 -17.33 44.50
CA ILE A 5 2.88 -16.74 44.64
C ILE A 5 3.43 -17.25 45.96
N ILE A 6 4.62 -17.86 45.95
CA ILE A 6 5.28 -18.40 47.14
C ILE A 6 6.64 -17.69 47.28
N GLY A 7 6.98 -17.29 48.51
CA GLY A 7 8.30 -16.79 48.87
C GLY A 7 9.18 -17.88 49.47
N ASP A 8 10.49 -17.67 49.46
CA ASP A 8 11.47 -18.59 50.04
C ASP A 8 11.30 -18.64 51.57
N PHE A 9 11.14 -19.85 52.12
CA PHE A 9 11.14 -20.10 53.57
C PHE A 9 12.46 -20.81 53.90
N ASN A 10 13.48 -20.03 54.23
CA ASN A 10 14.62 -20.52 55.01
C ASN A 10 15.00 -19.46 56.05
N GLU A 11 15.14 -19.89 57.31
CA GLU A 11 15.76 -19.13 58.38
C GLU A 11 17.25 -18.96 58.06
N LEU A 12 17.71 -17.72 57.90
CA LEU A 12 19.11 -17.41 57.56
C LEU A 12 19.95 -17.38 58.85
N LEU A 13 21.00 -18.22 58.93
CA LEU A 13 21.93 -18.25 60.08
C LEU A 13 23.29 -17.60 59.77
N GLY A 14 23.51 -17.02 58.59
CA GLY A 14 24.73 -16.26 58.31
C GLY A 14 24.70 -15.38 57.05
N SER A 15 25.48 -14.30 57.07
CA SER A 15 25.55 -13.30 55.99
C SER A 15 26.19 -13.81 54.68
N HIS A 16 26.89 -14.94 54.72
CA HIS A 16 27.51 -15.56 53.55
C HIS A 16 26.52 -16.39 52.71
N GLU A 17 25.32 -16.69 53.23
CA GLU A 17 24.25 -17.38 52.48
C GLU A 17 23.55 -16.48 51.44
N LYS A 18 23.81 -15.16 51.45
CA LYS A 18 23.25 -14.22 50.47
C LYS A 18 23.90 -14.27 49.08
N ASN A 19 25.07 -14.90 48.95
CA ASN A 19 25.77 -15.04 47.69
C ASN A 19 25.75 -16.52 47.28
N GLY A 20 24.62 -16.97 46.73
CA GLY A 20 24.34 -18.36 46.42
C GLY A 20 25.42 -19.02 45.53
N ILE A 21 26.17 -19.96 46.12
CA ILE A 21 27.16 -20.82 45.43
C ILE A 21 26.75 -22.31 45.50
N LEU A 22 25.61 -22.65 46.11
CA LEU A 22 25.09 -24.03 46.12
C LEU A 22 23.84 -24.16 45.25
N ASP A 23 23.77 -25.25 44.49
CA ASP A 23 22.57 -25.64 43.73
C ASP A 23 21.38 -25.83 44.69
N HIS A 24 20.22 -25.28 44.32
CA HIS A 24 18.97 -25.54 45.03
C HIS A 24 18.71 -27.06 45.11
N PRO A 25 18.27 -27.60 46.26
CA PRO A 25 17.97 -29.02 46.39
C PRO A 25 16.91 -29.47 45.37
N SER A 26 17.29 -30.38 44.48
CA SER A 26 16.43 -30.89 43.40
C SER A 26 15.14 -31.55 43.88
N TYR A 27 15.06 -31.95 45.16
CA TYR A 27 13.88 -32.61 45.74
C TYR A 27 12.63 -31.71 45.76
N LEU A 28 12.79 -30.39 45.94
CA LEU A 28 11.68 -29.43 45.90
C LEU A 28 11.10 -29.28 44.48
N SER A 29 11.96 -29.33 43.45
CA SER A 29 11.53 -29.28 42.05
C SER A 29 10.86 -30.58 41.57
N ASN A 30 11.26 -31.72 42.16
CA ASN A 30 10.75 -33.04 41.79
C ASN A 30 9.34 -33.30 42.34
N GLN A 31 8.93 -32.67 43.44
CA GLN A 31 7.55 -32.82 43.95
C GLN A 31 6.49 -32.20 43.02
N PHE A 32 6.84 -31.19 42.22
CA PHE A 32 5.90 -30.57 41.28
C PHE A 32 5.81 -31.27 39.92
N GLN A 33 6.71 -32.21 39.60
CA GLN A 33 6.62 -33.05 38.40
C GLN A 33 5.43 -34.04 38.44
N GLN A 34 4.85 -34.30 39.61
CA GLN A 34 3.65 -35.13 39.74
C GLN A 34 2.38 -34.44 39.19
N PHE A 35 2.39 -33.12 39.02
CA PHE A 35 1.32 -32.37 38.35
C PHE A 35 1.70 -32.18 36.87
N GLY A 36 1.36 -33.16 36.03
CA GLY A 36 1.76 -33.28 34.61
C GLY A 36 1.31 -32.19 33.63
N ALA A 37 1.16 -30.93 34.06
CA ALA A 37 0.83 -29.79 33.20
C ALA A 37 1.28 -28.41 33.73
N ALA A 38 2.07 -28.32 34.81
CA ALA A 38 2.51 -27.04 35.36
C ALA A 38 3.77 -26.49 34.65
N ARG A 39 3.79 -25.19 34.32
CA ARG A 39 5.00 -24.46 33.88
C ARG A 39 5.45 -23.46 34.93
N ILE A 40 6.74 -23.48 35.24
CA ILE A 40 7.38 -22.61 36.22
C ILE A 40 8.11 -21.47 35.49
N TYR A 41 7.87 -20.22 35.88
CA TYR A 41 8.56 -19.04 35.37
C TYR A 41 9.25 -18.31 36.52
N HIS A 42 10.53 -18.02 36.36
CA HIS A 42 11.26 -17.14 37.27
C HIS A 42 11.07 -15.70 36.78
N ILE A 43 10.35 -14.88 37.54
CA ILE A 43 10.12 -13.48 37.18
C ILE A 43 11.31 -12.68 37.71
N LEU A 44 12.21 -12.29 36.80
CA LEU A 44 13.36 -11.46 37.13
C LEU A 44 12.94 -10.00 37.28
N HIS A 45 13.26 -9.42 38.44
CA HIS A 45 13.15 -7.99 38.71
C HIS A 45 14.54 -7.40 38.95
N THR A 46 14.75 -6.14 38.57
CA THR A 46 16.07 -5.48 38.64
C THR A 46 16.38 -4.82 39.99
N SER A 47 15.55 -5.00 41.01
CA SER A 47 15.66 -4.24 42.27
C SER A 47 15.37 -5.03 43.55
N SER A 48 15.31 -6.37 43.50
CA SER A 48 15.18 -7.22 44.69
C SER A 48 15.94 -8.53 44.50
N ASP A 49 16.54 -8.99 45.58
CA ASP A 49 17.29 -10.22 45.82
C ASP A 49 16.40 -11.46 46.02
N HIS A 50 15.08 -11.32 45.92
CA HIS A 50 14.14 -12.45 45.83
C HIS A 50 13.58 -12.61 44.42
N ILE A 51 13.63 -13.84 43.88
CA ILE A 51 13.11 -14.19 42.56
C ILE A 51 11.74 -14.87 42.73
N PRO A 52 10.62 -14.16 42.53
CA PRO A 52 9.31 -14.78 42.61
C PRO A 52 9.13 -15.84 41.51
N ILE A 53 8.66 -17.01 41.94
CA ILE A 53 8.37 -18.15 41.09
C ILE A 53 6.88 -18.12 40.72
N PHE A 54 6.59 -18.01 39.42
CA PHE A 54 5.24 -18.01 38.87
C PHE A 54 4.90 -19.39 38.30
N LEU A 55 3.92 -20.05 38.89
CA LEU A 55 3.45 -21.38 38.49
C LEU A 55 2.16 -21.27 37.66
N ASP A 56 2.24 -21.60 36.36
CA ASP A 56 1.10 -21.61 35.43
C ASP A 56 0.58 -23.04 35.22
N LEU A 57 -0.64 -23.30 35.67
CA LEU A 57 -1.28 -24.63 35.66
C LEU A 57 -2.08 -24.93 34.38
N ARG A 58 -2.05 -24.04 33.36
CA ARG A 58 -2.85 -24.21 32.14
C ARG A 58 -2.18 -25.21 31.18
N LYS A 59 -2.80 -26.39 31.00
CA LYS A 59 -2.42 -27.45 30.04
C LYS A 59 -2.07 -26.88 28.65
N PHE A 60 -0.79 -26.83 28.30
CA PHE A 60 -0.33 -26.56 26.93
C PHE A 60 -0.18 -27.89 26.18
N ILE A 61 -1.14 -28.23 25.32
CA ILE A 61 -0.99 -29.30 24.33
C ILE A 61 -0.35 -28.67 23.08
N PRO A 62 0.89 -29.03 22.68
CA PRO A 62 1.49 -28.51 21.46
C PRO A 62 0.72 -29.05 20.25
N LYS A 63 -0.11 -28.23 19.62
CA LYS A 63 -0.76 -28.60 18.37
C LYS A 63 0.19 -28.44 17.19
N VAL A 64 0.59 -29.55 16.57
CA VAL A 64 1.09 -29.56 15.19
C VAL A 64 -0.11 -29.29 14.29
N ARG A 65 -0.28 -28.04 13.87
CA ARG A 65 -1.27 -27.71 12.82
C ARG A 65 -0.63 -28.05 11.45
N PRO A 66 -1.31 -28.78 10.56
CA PRO A 66 -0.94 -28.71 9.15
C PRO A 66 -1.11 -27.26 8.69
N LYS A 67 -0.01 -26.61 8.31
CA LYS A 67 -0.08 -25.26 7.76
C LYS A 67 -0.73 -25.37 6.39
N ASN A 68 -1.97 -24.91 6.24
CA ASN A 68 -2.54 -24.68 4.92
C ASN A 68 -1.59 -23.78 4.14
N PHE A 69 -1.28 -24.17 2.91
CA PHE A 69 -0.37 -23.44 2.05
C PHE A 69 -0.84 -22.00 1.85
N LYS A 70 0.11 -21.07 1.99
CA LYS A 70 -0.09 -19.66 1.70
C LYS A 70 1.13 -19.18 0.93
N PHE A 71 0.89 -18.62 -0.24
CA PHE A 71 1.94 -18.02 -1.04
C PHE A 71 2.51 -16.78 -0.34
N GLU A 72 3.84 -16.70 -0.20
CA GLU A 72 4.50 -15.50 0.31
C GLU A 72 4.98 -14.62 -0.85
N ASN A 73 4.54 -13.36 -0.90
CA ASN A 73 4.78 -12.46 -2.03
C ASN A 73 6.27 -12.20 -2.26
N HIS A 74 7.10 -12.26 -1.21
CA HIS A 74 8.55 -12.06 -1.38
C HIS A 74 9.21 -13.20 -2.18
N TRP A 75 8.56 -14.38 -2.30
CA TRP A 75 9.04 -15.48 -3.13
C TRP A 75 9.10 -15.08 -4.62
N SER A 76 8.25 -14.16 -5.07
CA SER A 76 8.27 -13.67 -6.45
C SER A 76 9.54 -12.89 -6.85
N TYR A 77 10.35 -12.48 -5.87
CA TYR A 77 11.64 -11.82 -6.11
C TYR A 77 12.79 -12.82 -6.31
N GLU A 78 12.53 -14.12 -6.14
CA GLU A 78 13.47 -15.18 -6.45
C GLU A 78 13.21 -15.67 -7.89
N GLU A 79 14.25 -15.67 -8.72
CA GLU A 79 14.15 -16.06 -10.14
C GLU A 79 13.65 -17.51 -10.32
N GLU A 80 13.97 -18.39 -9.36
CA GLU A 80 13.53 -19.78 -9.33
C GLU A 80 12.01 -19.95 -9.12
N CYS A 81 11.35 -19.00 -8.45
CA CYS A 81 9.93 -19.13 -8.07
C CYS A 81 9.01 -19.23 -9.30
N GLY A 82 9.26 -18.42 -10.33
CA GLY A 82 8.47 -18.45 -11.57
C GLY A 82 8.64 -19.76 -12.33
N ARG A 83 9.88 -20.26 -12.41
CA ARG A 83 10.21 -21.55 -13.04
C ARG A 83 9.54 -22.72 -12.34
N LEU A 84 9.53 -22.72 -11.00
CA LEU A 84 8.89 -23.75 -10.20
C LEU A 84 7.37 -23.82 -10.43
N ILE A 85 6.71 -22.65 -10.48
CA ILE A 85 5.28 -22.58 -10.78
C ILE A 85 5.02 -23.14 -12.18
N GLN A 86 5.77 -22.70 -13.19
CA GLN A 86 5.58 -23.14 -14.58
C GLN A 86 5.81 -24.65 -14.75
N ASN A 87 6.88 -25.18 -14.17
CA ASN A 87 7.20 -26.60 -14.24
C ASN A 87 6.18 -27.45 -13.48
N SER A 88 5.77 -27.03 -12.29
CA SER A 88 4.74 -27.71 -11.52
C SER A 88 3.38 -27.68 -12.21
N TRP A 89 3.04 -26.57 -12.86
CA TRP A 89 1.78 -26.42 -13.59
C TRP A 89 1.76 -27.33 -14.81
N SER A 90 2.85 -27.37 -15.58
CA SER A 90 2.99 -28.19 -16.79
C SER A 90 2.98 -29.69 -16.49
N ARG A 91 3.57 -30.12 -15.37
CA ARG A 91 3.53 -31.51 -14.88
C ARG A 91 2.12 -31.99 -14.54
N GLY A 92 1.20 -31.09 -14.21
CA GLY A 92 -0.20 -31.40 -13.96
C GLY A 92 -1.09 -31.30 -15.22
N ALA A 93 -0.54 -31.36 -16.43
CA ALA A 93 -1.34 -31.38 -17.66
C ALA A 93 -2.29 -32.58 -17.66
N GLY A 94 -3.59 -32.34 -17.87
CA GLY A 94 -4.64 -33.37 -17.82
C GLY A 94 -5.37 -33.49 -16.46
N LEU A 95 -4.86 -32.85 -15.40
CA LEU A 95 -5.54 -32.81 -14.10
C LEU A 95 -6.55 -31.66 -14.01
N SER A 96 -7.51 -31.77 -13.08
CA SER A 96 -8.41 -30.67 -12.74
C SER A 96 -7.63 -29.45 -12.27
N ILE A 97 -8.20 -28.25 -12.42
CA ILE A 97 -7.56 -27.01 -11.95
C ILE A 97 -7.22 -27.08 -10.46
N GLN A 98 -8.09 -27.72 -9.66
CA GLN A 98 -7.89 -27.88 -8.23
C GLN A 98 -6.67 -28.74 -7.90
N ASP A 99 -6.48 -29.84 -8.63
CA ASP A 99 -5.35 -30.74 -8.43
C ASP A 99 -4.03 -30.11 -8.90
N ARG A 100 -4.07 -29.35 -10.00
CA ARG A 100 -2.90 -28.56 -10.45
C ARG A 100 -2.46 -27.52 -9.41
N LEU A 101 -3.43 -26.85 -8.77
CA LEU A 101 -3.15 -25.92 -7.68
C LEU A 101 -2.54 -26.63 -6.47
N ASN A 102 -3.02 -27.83 -6.12
CA ASN A 102 -2.48 -28.62 -5.01
C ASN A 102 -1.03 -29.05 -5.27
N VAL A 103 -0.72 -29.56 -6.45
CA VAL A 103 0.66 -29.95 -6.84
C VAL A 103 1.60 -28.74 -6.80
N CYS A 104 1.16 -27.59 -7.31
CA CYS A 104 1.94 -26.34 -7.27
C CYS A 104 2.17 -25.84 -5.83
N SER A 105 1.15 -25.93 -4.99
CA SER A 105 1.21 -25.56 -3.57
C SER A 105 2.25 -26.39 -2.82
N THR A 106 2.24 -27.71 -2.97
CA THR A 106 3.18 -28.61 -2.29
C THR A 106 4.61 -28.37 -2.74
N THR A 107 4.83 -28.24 -4.07
CA THR A 107 6.15 -27.96 -4.65
C THR A 107 6.73 -26.64 -4.13
N LEU A 108 5.92 -25.58 -4.09
CA LEU A 108 6.34 -24.28 -3.56
C LEU A 108 6.62 -24.33 -2.06
N LEU A 109 5.82 -25.08 -1.29
CA LEU A 109 6.03 -25.22 0.15
C LEU A 109 7.36 -25.91 0.46
N GLU A 110 7.70 -26.98 -0.27
CA GLU A 110 8.99 -27.67 -0.12
C GLU A 110 10.17 -26.80 -0.52
N TRP A 111 10.10 -26.14 -1.68
CA TRP A 111 11.12 -25.18 -2.10
C TRP A 111 11.28 -24.04 -1.08
N SER A 112 10.18 -23.53 -0.52
CA SER A 112 10.23 -22.46 0.47
C SER A 112 10.94 -22.88 1.77
N LYS A 113 11.02 -24.18 2.11
CA LYS A 113 11.81 -24.62 3.26
C LYS A 113 13.32 -24.48 3.01
N SER A 114 13.75 -24.60 1.74
CA SER A 114 15.15 -24.39 1.34
C SER A 114 15.60 -22.92 1.31
N LYS A 115 14.68 -21.97 1.05
CA LYS A 115 15.00 -20.53 0.91
C LYS A 115 14.35 -19.61 1.97
N GLY A 116 13.18 -19.97 2.46
CA GLY A 116 12.27 -19.14 3.26
C GLY A 116 12.51 -19.14 4.77
N GLY A 117 13.37 -20.03 5.28
CA GLY A 117 13.85 -19.98 6.67
C GLY A 117 14.98 -18.97 6.91
N ASP A 118 15.51 -18.36 5.84
CA ASP A 118 16.87 -17.81 5.83
C ASP A 118 16.95 -16.30 5.48
N LEU A 119 15.83 -15.61 5.26
CA LEU A 119 15.84 -14.21 4.82
C LEU A 119 16.61 -13.28 5.76
N ARG A 120 16.38 -13.40 7.08
CA ARG A 120 17.09 -12.61 8.10
C ARG A 120 18.57 -12.94 8.19
N LYS A 121 18.93 -14.21 8.00
CA LYS A 121 20.31 -14.70 8.01
C LYS A 121 21.07 -14.20 6.78
N ARG A 122 20.47 -14.29 5.58
CA ARG A 122 21.00 -13.71 4.34
C ARG A 122 21.23 -12.21 4.46
N ILE A 123 20.30 -11.47 5.08
CA ILE A 123 20.47 -10.03 5.36
C ILE A 123 21.66 -9.78 6.29
N LYS A 124 21.80 -10.57 7.35
CA LYS A 124 22.92 -10.47 8.29
C LYS A 124 24.26 -10.73 7.57
N MET A 125 24.38 -11.84 6.83
CA MET A 125 25.58 -12.20 6.09
C MET A 125 26.03 -11.11 5.11
N LYS A 126 25.10 -10.49 4.38
CA LYS A 126 25.45 -9.41 3.43
C LYS A 126 25.85 -8.11 4.14
N LYS A 127 25.25 -7.78 5.28
CA LYS A 127 25.72 -6.67 6.14
C LYS A 127 27.14 -6.91 6.63
N ASP A 128 27.43 -8.12 7.11
CA ASP A 128 28.75 -8.48 7.63
C ASP A 128 29.82 -8.49 6.52
N CYS A 129 29.45 -8.91 5.31
CA CYS A 129 30.31 -8.82 4.12
C CYS A 129 30.66 -7.36 3.78
N ILE A 130 29.67 -6.46 3.77
CA ILE A 130 29.90 -5.02 3.51
C ILE A 130 30.79 -4.40 4.57
N VAL A 131 30.63 -4.79 5.85
CA VAL A 131 31.51 -4.28 6.92
C VAL A 131 32.95 -4.73 6.72
N ARG A 132 33.19 -5.99 6.30
CA ARG A 132 34.54 -6.49 6.02
C ARG A 132 35.20 -5.82 4.82
N LEU A 133 34.43 -5.48 3.79
CA LEU A 133 34.95 -4.88 2.55
C LEU A 133 35.09 -3.34 2.65
N LYS A 134 34.54 -2.72 3.69
CA LYS A 134 34.69 -1.28 3.95
C LYS A 134 36.13 -0.96 4.36
N GLY A 135 36.83 -0.19 3.53
CA GLY A 135 38.21 0.27 3.77
C GLY A 135 39.24 -0.31 2.80
N CYS A 136 38.91 -1.40 2.11
CA CYS A 136 39.75 -1.98 1.06
C CYS A 136 39.68 -1.11 -0.22
N ARG A 137 40.84 -0.70 -0.75
CA ARG A 137 40.95 0.13 -1.97
C ARG A 137 41.23 -0.65 -3.25
N GLU A 138 41.38 -1.96 -3.13
CA GLU A 138 41.68 -2.85 -4.26
C GLU A 138 40.46 -3.02 -5.19
N SER A 139 40.68 -3.05 -6.50
CA SER A 139 39.61 -3.04 -7.51
C SER A 139 38.62 -4.20 -7.36
N TRP A 140 39.10 -5.40 -7.02
CA TRP A 140 38.25 -6.57 -6.79
C TRP A 140 37.36 -6.39 -5.53
N ALA A 141 37.91 -5.82 -4.46
CA ALA A 141 37.19 -5.58 -3.21
C ALA A 141 36.12 -4.49 -3.39
N VAL A 142 36.40 -3.46 -4.20
CA VAL A 142 35.42 -2.45 -4.60
C VAL A 142 34.29 -3.11 -5.41
N GLN A 143 34.60 -3.98 -6.36
CA GLN A 143 33.59 -4.68 -7.16
C GLN A 143 32.72 -5.64 -6.30
N GLU A 144 33.33 -6.33 -5.35
CA GLU A 144 32.65 -7.24 -4.44
C GLU A 144 31.78 -6.48 -3.43
N LEU A 145 32.26 -5.34 -2.92
CA LEU A 145 31.47 -4.42 -2.08
C LEU A 145 30.21 -3.98 -2.82
N CYS A 146 30.33 -3.62 -4.10
CA CYS A 146 29.20 -3.19 -4.91
C CYS A 146 28.17 -4.29 -5.13
N THR A 147 28.65 -5.51 -5.36
CA THR A 147 27.80 -6.70 -5.51
C THR A 147 27.08 -7.00 -4.19
N ALA A 148 27.79 -6.98 -3.06
CA ALA A 148 27.24 -7.22 -1.74
C ALA A 148 26.22 -6.15 -1.32
N GLU A 149 26.46 -4.87 -1.61
CA GLU A 149 25.51 -3.77 -1.38
C GLU A 149 24.24 -3.94 -2.21
N GLY A 150 24.37 -4.31 -3.50
CA GLY A 150 23.23 -4.57 -4.38
C GLY A 150 22.38 -5.76 -3.92
N GLU A 151 23.00 -6.84 -3.46
CA GLU A 151 22.30 -8.01 -2.94
C GLU A 151 21.66 -7.77 -1.58
N LEU A 152 22.34 -7.06 -0.66
CA LEU A 152 21.73 -6.66 0.60
C LEU A 152 20.47 -5.83 0.36
N PHE A 153 20.51 -4.92 -0.61
CA PHE A 153 19.35 -4.13 -0.99
C PHE A 153 18.19 -5.00 -1.50
N LYS A 154 18.46 -6.00 -2.35
CA LYS A 154 17.43 -6.97 -2.80
C LYS A 154 16.79 -7.70 -1.60
N LEU A 155 17.60 -8.15 -0.64
CA LEU A 155 17.12 -8.88 0.54
C LEU A 155 16.32 -8.00 1.50
N LEU A 156 16.74 -6.75 1.72
CA LEU A 156 15.99 -5.79 2.52
C LEU A 156 14.63 -5.46 1.89
N ASN A 157 14.55 -5.36 0.57
CA ASN A 157 13.27 -5.22 -0.14
C ASN A 157 12.38 -6.46 0.04
N GLN A 158 12.94 -7.67 -0.03
CA GLN A 158 12.19 -8.90 0.23
C GLN A 158 11.65 -8.93 1.67
N GLU A 159 12.43 -8.49 2.66
CA GLU A 159 11.99 -8.38 4.06
C GLU A 159 10.87 -7.35 4.23
N GLU A 160 10.96 -6.19 3.57
CA GLU A 160 9.89 -5.20 3.54
C GLU A 160 8.59 -5.82 2.98
N VAL A 161 8.66 -6.56 1.87
CA VAL A 161 7.50 -7.24 1.25
C VAL A 161 6.90 -8.30 2.17
N PHE A 162 7.74 -9.11 2.84
CA PHE A 162 7.33 -10.13 3.80
C PHE A 162 6.50 -9.55 4.95
N TRP A 163 6.98 -8.46 5.55
CA TRP A 163 6.29 -7.79 6.66
C TRP A 163 5.05 -7.02 6.21
N LYS A 164 5.10 -6.43 5.02
CA LYS A 164 3.95 -5.75 4.39
C LYS A 164 2.77 -6.69 4.14
N GLN A 165 3.03 -7.91 3.67
CA GLN A 165 2.00 -8.93 3.47
C GLN A 165 1.32 -9.31 4.79
N ARG A 166 2.10 -9.53 5.86
CA ARG A 166 1.60 -9.90 7.21
C ARG A 166 0.81 -8.78 7.88
N ALA A 167 1.23 -7.54 7.70
CA ALA A 167 0.47 -6.40 8.18
C ALA A 167 -0.84 -6.18 7.39
N LYS A 168 -0.98 -6.77 6.18
CA LYS A 168 -1.97 -6.41 5.14
C LYS A 168 -2.07 -4.88 4.94
N LEU A 169 -0.95 -4.19 5.10
CA LEU A 169 -0.79 -2.76 4.85
C LEU A 169 -0.20 -2.58 3.45
N PHE A 170 -0.98 -2.96 2.43
CA PHE A 170 -0.54 -3.00 1.02
C PHE A 170 -0.13 -1.65 0.42
N TRP A 171 -0.34 -0.58 1.17
CA TRP A 171 -0.24 0.82 0.79
C TRP A 171 0.92 1.54 1.47
N LEU A 172 1.65 0.93 2.42
CA LEU A 172 2.78 1.58 3.10
C LEU A 172 3.92 1.96 2.14
N GLN A 173 4.60 3.08 2.42
CA GLN A 173 5.76 3.64 1.69
C GLN A 173 7.00 2.75 1.77
N SER A 174 7.79 2.74 0.71
CA SER A 174 9.23 2.49 0.82
C SER A 174 9.88 3.82 1.22
N GLY A 175 10.61 3.85 2.33
CA GLY A 175 11.27 5.07 2.85
C GLY A 175 11.20 5.25 4.37
N ASP A 176 10.35 4.50 5.06
CA ASP A 176 10.53 4.23 6.49
C ASP A 176 11.13 2.82 6.59
N ASP A 177 12.38 2.71 7.04
CA ASP A 177 12.93 1.43 7.48
C ASP A 177 12.05 0.91 8.61
N ASN A 178 11.19 -0.07 8.31
CA ASN A 178 10.14 -0.48 9.22
C ASN A 178 10.37 -1.90 9.73
N THR A 179 10.59 -2.00 11.03
CA THR A 179 10.34 -3.26 11.74
C THR A 179 9.23 -3.06 12.77
N ARG A 180 9.34 -2.10 13.70
CA ARG A 180 8.43 -2.01 14.86
C ARG A 180 6.95 -1.76 14.51
N ALA A 181 6.63 -0.90 13.54
CA ALA A 181 5.23 -0.61 13.21
C ALA A 181 4.56 -1.76 12.43
N PHE A 182 5.28 -2.40 11.50
CA PHE A 182 4.79 -3.61 10.83
C PHE A 182 4.62 -4.78 11.80
N HIS A 183 5.58 -5.00 12.70
CA HIS A 183 5.45 -6.03 13.74
C HIS A 183 4.25 -5.75 14.64
N ASN A 184 4.08 -4.51 15.11
CA ASN A 184 2.96 -4.15 15.97
C ASN A 184 1.60 -4.28 15.26
N ALA A 185 1.48 -3.88 13.99
CA ALA A 185 0.25 -4.04 13.23
C ALA A 185 -0.06 -5.50 12.91
N ALA A 186 0.94 -6.30 12.52
CA ALA A 186 0.78 -7.73 12.29
C ALA A 186 0.42 -8.47 13.59
N ASN A 187 1.06 -8.13 14.71
CA ASN A 187 0.75 -8.67 16.03
C ASN A 187 -0.65 -8.23 16.52
N GLY A 188 -1.02 -6.97 16.34
CA GLY A 188 -2.36 -6.46 16.66
C GLY A 188 -3.46 -7.15 15.84
N ARG A 189 -3.22 -7.37 14.54
CA ARG A 189 -4.13 -8.18 13.70
C ARG A 189 -4.19 -9.63 14.14
N ARG A 190 -3.06 -10.22 14.55
CA ARG A 190 -3.03 -11.59 15.07
C ARG A 190 -3.88 -11.70 16.33
N LYS A 191 -3.77 -10.73 17.25
CA LYS A 191 -4.61 -10.63 18.47
C LYS A 191 -6.09 -10.40 18.15
N LYS A 192 -6.42 -9.53 17.19
CA LYS A 192 -7.82 -9.22 16.83
C LYS A 192 -8.52 -10.36 16.07
N ASN A 193 -7.78 -11.08 15.22
CA ASN A 193 -8.34 -12.15 14.39
C ASN A 193 -8.14 -13.54 15.01
N SER A 194 -7.51 -13.65 16.19
CA SER A 194 -7.46 -14.91 16.92
C SER A 194 -8.79 -15.10 17.61
N ILE A 195 -9.61 -15.98 17.06
CA ILE A 195 -10.79 -16.51 17.74
C ILE A 195 -10.28 -17.56 18.73
N VAL A 196 -10.37 -17.23 20.03
CA VAL A 196 -9.89 -18.10 21.11
C VAL A 196 -11.00 -19.08 21.53
N MET A 197 -12.24 -18.56 21.64
CA MET A 197 -13.43 -19.30 21.99
C MET A 197 -14.65 -18.79 21.21
N LEU A 198 -15.65 -19.63 20.98
CA LEU A 198 -16.99 -19.25 20.51
C LEU A 198 -18.03 -19.91 21.42
N GLN A 199 -19.15 -19.24 21.63
CA GLN A 199 -20.27 -19.80 22.37
C GLN A 199 -21.18 -20.59 21.42
N GLY A 200 -21.47 -21.84 21.76
CA GLY A 200 -22.39 -22.72 21.02
C GLY A 200 -23.85 -22.39 21.27
N SER A 201 -24.74 -23.02 20.50
CA SER A 201 -26.20 -22.82 20.56
C SER A 201 -26.83 -23.24 21.89
N ASN A 202 -26.17 -24.14 22.63
CA ASN A 202 -26.54 -24.57 23.98
C ASN A 202 -25.97 -23.67 25.10
N GLY A 203 -25.30 -22.57 24.74
CA GLY A 203 -24.69 -21.62 25.69
C GLY A 203 -23.28 -22.01 26.17
N GLU A 204 -22.73 -23.15 25.75
CA GLU A 204 -21.40 -23.61 26.15
C GLU A 204 -20.28 -22.91 25.38
N TRP A 205 -19.17 -22.59 26.06
CA TRP A 205 -18.00 -21.99 25.42
C TRP A 205 -17.06 -23.06 24.85
N LEU A 206 -16.89 -23.06 23.54
CA LEU A 206 -16.01 -23.97 22.80
C LEU A 206 -14.66 -23.31 22.55
N GLU A 207 -13.57 -23.98 22.92
CA GLU A 207 -12.19 -23.49 22.74
C GLU A 207 -11.49 -24.13 21.53
N SER A 208 -10.42 -23.49 21.03
CA SER A 208 -9.62 -24.00 19.90
C SER A 208 -9.00 -25.38 20.18
N GLY A 209 -9.69 -26.45 19.77
CA GLY A 209 -9.30 -27.85 19.99
C GLY A 209 -10.28 -28.70 20.77
N ARG A 210 -11.35 -28.09 21.29
CA ARG A 210 -12.53 -28.76 21.82
C ARG A 210 -13.72 -28.45 20.91
N GLY A 211 -13.72 -28.98 19.69
CA GLY A 211 -14.89 -28.91 18.79
C GLY A 211 -15.16 -27.56 18.09
N LEU A 212 -14.45 -26.48 18.41
CA LEU A 212 -14.62 -25.15 17.77
C LEU A 212 -14.58 -25.19 16.23
N GLU A 213 -13.68 -25.98 15.65
CA GLU A 213 -13.49 -26.10 14.20
C GLU A 213 -14.69 -26.79 13.54
N ASN A 214 -15.21 -27.84 14.17
CA ASN A 214 -16.39 -28.57 13.71
C ASN A 214 -17.67 -27.74 13.88
N HIS A 215 -17.77 -26.96 14.96
CA HIS A 215 -18.90 -26.06 15.18
C HIS A 215 -18.98 -24.96 14.11
N VAL A 216 -17.84 -24.34 13.77
CA VAL A 216 -17.77 -23.35 12.68
C VAL A 216 -18.05 -24.00 11.33
N ALA A 217 -17.50 -25.18 11.05
CA ALA A 217 -17.76 -25.89 9.81
C ALA A 217 -19.23 -26.30 9.66
N GLY A 218 -19.85 -26.82 10.72
CA GLY A 218 -21.25 -27.22 10.76
C GLY A 218 -22.20 -26.04 10.54
N TYR A 219 -21.96 -24.91 11.21
CA TYR A 219 -22.75 -23.69 11.02
C TYR A 219 -22.79 -23.23 9.55
N PHE A 220 -21.64 -23.19 8.87
CA PHE A 220 -21.60 -22.80 7.46
C PHE A 220 -22.11 -23.90 6.52
N ALA A 221 -21.92 -25.17 6.86
CA ALA A 221 -22.51 -26.27 6.10
C ALA A 221 -24.04 -26.16 6.10
N GLU A 222 -24.67 -25.97 7.27
CA GLU A 222 -26.11 -25.72 7.39
C GLU A 222 -26.54 -24.46 6.62
N LEU A 223 -25.82 -23.34 6.79
CA LEU A 223 -26.15 -22.08 6.13
C LEU A 223 -26.18 -22.17 4.58
N TYR A 224 -25.36 -23.04 4.01
CA TYR A 224 -25.24 -23.23 2.56
C TYR A 224 -25.88 -24.53 2.06
N THR A 225 -26.62 -25.26 2.91
CA THR A 225 -27.43 -26.40 2.48
C THR A 225 -28.79 -25.89 1.98
N GLN A 226 -29.12 -26.21 0.73
CA GLN A 226 -30.31 -25.73 0.03
C GLN A 226 -31.59 -26.27 0.70
N GLN A 227 -32.43 -25.38 1.23
CA GLN A 227 -33.82 -25.72 1.60
C GLN A 227 -34.74 -25.45 0.42
N ASP A 228 -35.47 -26.47 0.00
CA ASP A 228 -36.39 -26.42 -1.13
C ASP A 228 -37.70 -25.78 -0.67
N THR A 229 -37.99 -24.54 -1.08
CA THR A 229 -39.30 -23.91 -0.82
C THR A 229 -39.75 -23.02 -1.97
N LEU A 230 -40.99 -23.25 -2.42
CA LEU A 230 -41.71 -22.43 -3.40
C LEU A 230 -41.90 -20.99 -2.88
N HIS A 231 -41.53 -20.01 -3.70
CA HIS A 231 -41.39 -18.60 -3.33
C HIS A 231 -42.70 -17.87 -2.92
N THR A 232 -43.87 -18.48 -3.08
CA THR A 232 -45.17 -17.82 -2.87
C THR A 232 -45.75 -17.94 -1.45
N GLU A 233 -45.49 -19.02 -0.71
CA GLU A 233 -45.93 -19.18 0.69
C GLU A 233 -45.01 -18.44 1.67
N ILE A 234 -43.72 -18.31 1.34
CA ILE A 234 -42.70 -17.66 2.18
C ILE A 234 -43.02 -16.18 2.44
N THR A 235 -43.51 -15.44 1.44
CA THR A 235 -43.88 -14.04 1.61
C THR A 235 -45.06 -13.82 2.55
N GLN A 236 -45.92 -14.84 2.75
CA GLN A 236 -47.02 -14.79 3.71
C GLN A 236 -46.58 -15.20 5.12
N CYS A 237 -45.52 -15.99 5.26
CA CYS A 237 -44.91 -16.36 6.54
C CYS A 237 -43.81 -15.38 7.01
N VAL A 238 -43.42 -14.38 6.19
CA VAL A 238 -42.50 -13.33 6.62
C VAL A 238 -43.24 -12.35 7.53
N GLU A 239 -43.13 -12.61 8.83
CA GLU A 239 -43.54 -11.68 9.87
C GLU A 239 -42.89 -10.32 9.62
N ALA A 240 -43.65 -9.23 9.70
CA ALA A 240 -43.16 -7.87 9.46
C ALA A 240 -42.08 -7.51 10.51
N ARG A 241 -40.82 -7.82 10.19
CA ARG A 241 -39.66 -7.55 11.06
C ARG A 241 -39.32 -6.08 11.16
N VAL A 242 -39.67 -5.31 10.14
CA VAL A 242 -39.52 -3.85 10.14
C VAL A 242 -40.76 -3.27 10.78
N THR A 243 -40.65 -2.87 12.05
CA THR A 243 -41.76 -2.21 12.75
C THR A 243 -42.14 -0.92 12.05
N LEU A 244 -43.35 -0.42 12.28
CA LEU A 244 -43.78 0.88 11.75
C LEU A 244 -42.78 1.98 12.12
N GLU A 245 -42.26 1.95 13.36
CA GLU A 245 -41.24 2.87 13.85
C GLU A 245 -39.92 2.74 13.07
N GLN A 246 -39.43 1.53 12.83
CA GLN A 246 -38.22 1.31 12.01
C GLN A 246 -38.43 1.77 10.58
N ASN A 247 -39.62 1.55 10.01
CA ASN A 247 -39.94 2.03 8.67
C ASN A 247 -40.01 3.56 8.62
N MET A 248 -40.60 4.20 9.64
CA MET A 248 -40.60 5.65 9.79
C MET A 248 -39.17 6.19 9.91
N ASP A 249 -38.27 5.52 10.65
CA ASP A 249 -36.87 5.92 10.78
C ASP A 249 -36.09 5.72 9.47
N LEU A 250 -36.32 4.61 8.74
CA LEU A 250 -35.67 4.33 7.45
C LEU A 250 -36.15 5.25 6.32
N THR A 251 -37.39 5.74 6.39
CA THR A 251 -37.98 6.63 5.38
C THR A 251 -37.82 8.11 5.71
N ARG A 252 -37.32 8.44 6.92
CA ARG A 252 -37.10 9.83 7.31
C ARG A 252 -36.03 10.49 6.41
N PRO A 253 -36.12 11.81 6.17
CA PRO A 253 -35.08 12.53 5.49
C PRO A 253 -33.74 12.43 6.23
N LEU A 254 -32.67 12.08 5.50
CA LEU A 254 -31.30 12.05 6.03
C LEU A 254 -30.90 13.42 6.60
N SER A 255 -30.44 13.42 7.83
CA SER A 255 -29.92 14.61 8.51
C SER A 255 -28.49 14.93 8.08
N ASN A 256 -28.11 16.20 8.24
CA ASN A 256 -26.74 16.65 7.97
C ASN A 256 -25.71 15.96 8.88
N ASP A 257 -26.10 15.67 10.14
CA ASP A 257 -25.24 15.02 11.11
C ASP A 257 -24.99 13.55 10.78
N GLU A 258 -25.98 12.83 10.25
CA GLU A 258 -25.80 11.46 9.76
C GLU A 258 -24.79 11.40 8.61
N ILE A 259 -24.90 12.30 7.64
CA ILE A 259 -23.97 12.39 6.50
C ILE A 259 -22.54 12.64 7.02
N LYS A 260 -22.40 13.59 7.95
CA LYS A 260 -21.12 13.93 8.56
C LYS A 260 -20.55 12.78 9.37
N ALA A 261 -21.34 12.15 10.23
CA ALA A 261 -20.94 11.03 11.07
C ALA A 261 -20.49 9.84 10.21
N ALA A 262 -21.23 9.50 9.16
CA ALA A 262 -20.88 8.41 8.25
C ALA A 262 -19.52 8.65 7.55
N LEU A 263 -19.30 9.85 7.01
CA LEU A 263 -18.04 10.20 6.34
C LEU A 263 -16.87 10.28 7.32
N LYS A 264 -17.08 10.91 8.48
CA LYS A 264 -16.08 11.03 9.55
C LYS A 264 -15.65 9.64 10.05
N HIS A 265 -16.61 8.77 10.39
CA HIS A 265 -16.35 7.42 10.86
C HIS A 265 -15.52 6.59 9.87
N ARG A 266 -15.82 6.67 8.56
CA ARG A 266 -15.02 6.01 7.52
C ARG A 266 -13.57 6.52 7.51
N MET A 267 -13.37 7.83 7.52
CA MET A 267 -12.03 8.45 7.50
C MET A 267 -11.23 8.17 8.77
N GLU A 268 -11.85 8.17 9.95
CA GLU A 268 -11.20 7.86 11.23
C GLU A 268 -10.76 6.40 11.29
N ASN A 269 -11.63 5.47 10.87
CA ASN A 269 -11.31 4.04 10.76
C ASN A 269 -10.13 3.75 9.83
N TRP A 270 -9.92 4.58 8.80
CA TRP A 270 -8.77 4.46 7.92
C TRP A 270 -7.55 5.24 8.41
N SER A 271 -7.74 6.28 9.23
CA SER A 271 -6.63 7.07 9.79
C SER A 271 -5.78 6.25 10.76
N GLY A 272 -6.37 5.29 11.48
CA GLY A 272 -5.66 4.31 12.31
C GLY A 272 -4.87 3.25 11.52
N LYS A 273 -4.95 3.29 10.19
CA LYS A 273 -4.21 2.40 9.28
C LYS A 273 -3.22 3.30 8.50
N MET A 274 -1.96 2.87 8.28
CA MET A 274 -0.83 3.76 7.87
C MET A 274 -0.78 4.20 6.36
N LEU A 275 -1.60 5.22 5.96
CA LEU A 275 -2.00 5.73 4.60
C LEU A 275 -0.79 6.06 3.74
N SER A 276 -0.45 5.37 2.63
CA SER A 276 0.24 6.17 1.59
C SER A 276 -0.72 7.21 1.06
N ARG A 277 -0.19 8.39 0.72
CA ARG A 277 -0.97 9.48 0.14
C ARG A 277 -1.75 9.02 -1.10
N ALA A 278 -1.10 8.33 -2.03
CA ALA A 278 -1.77 7.73 -3.18
C ALA A 278 -2.96 6.83 -2.77
N GLY A 279 -2.80 5.98 -1.74
CA GLY A 279 -3.89 5.17 -1.18
C GLY A 279 -5.01 5.99 -0.53
N LYS A 280 -4.68 7.05 0.23
CA LYS A 280 -5.67 8.01 0.76
C LYS A 280 -6.49 8.64 -0.35
N GLY A 281 -5.83 8.98 -1.46
CA GLY A 281 -6.46 9.64 -2.60
C GLY A 281 -7.44 8.73 -3.32
N ILE A 282 -7.12 7.45 -3.43
CA ILE A 282 -8.06 6.44 -3.95
C ILE A 282 -9.29 6.38 -3.04
N LEU A 283 -9.12 6.20 -1.73
CA LEU A 283 -10.27 6.10 -0.80
C LEU A 283 -11.14 7.37 -0.78
N LEU A 284 -10.52 8.55 -0.87
CA LEU A 284 -11.24 9.81 -0.98
C LEU A 284 -12.11 9.84 -2.24
N LYS A 285 -11.58 9.41 -3.39
CA LYS A 285 -12.29 9.43 -4.67
C LYS A 285 -13.36 8.35 -4.78
N THR A 286 -13.03 7.11 -4.41
CA THR A 286 -13.89 5.96 -4.67
C THR A 286 -14.93 5.74 -3.58
N VAL A 287 -14.68 6.20 -2.35
CA VAL A 287 -15.59 6.00 -1.23
C VAL A 287 -16.13 7.32 -0.72
N VAL A 288 -15.27 8.23 -0.25
CA VAL A 288 -15.73 9.45 0.45
C VAL A 288 -16.51 10.38 -0.47
N GLN A 289 -16.05 10.58 -1.71
CA GLN A 289 -16.74 11.41 -2.71
C GLN A 289 -17.90 10.70 -3.41
N ALA A 290 -18.00 9.39 -3.30
CA ALA A 290 -19.10 8.60 -3.86
C ALA A 290 -20.27 8.47 -2.86
N LEU A 291 -19.98 8.35 -1.57
CA LEU A 291 -20.99 8.12 -0.54
C LEU A 291 -22.12 9.18 -0.52
N PRO A 292 -21.85 10.49 -0.61
CA PRO A 292 -22.92 11.49 -0.60
C PRO A 292 -23.59 11.70 -1.97
N THR A 293 -23.23 10.96 -3.03
CA THR A 293 -23.72 11.26 -4.38
C THR A 293 -25.24 11.14 -4.49
N TYR A 294 -25.83 10.12 -3.85
CA TYR A 294 -27.27 9.94 -3.88
C TYR A 294 -27.98 11.17 -3.28
N VAL A 295 -27.59 11.55 -2.06
CA VAL A 295 -28.17 12.70 -1.35
C VAL A 295 -27.94 14.00 -2.12
N MET A 296 -26.72 14.25 -2.60
CA MET A 296 -26.38 15.44 -3.40
C MET A 296 -27.11 15.50 -4.75
N SER A 297 -27.66 14.39 -5.24
CA SER A 297 -28.43 14.38 -6.49
C SER A 297 -29.90 14.80 -6.29
N LEU A 298 -30.37 14.79 -5.04
CA LEU A 298 -31.75 15.10 -4.64
C LEU A 298 -31.84 16.41 -3.85
N TYR A 299 -30.86 16.67 -3.00
CA TYR A 299 -30.85 17.77 -2.06
C TYR A 299 -29.62 18.65 -2.22
N LEU A 300 -29.82 19.94 -1.99
CA LEU A 300 -28.75 20.90 -1.87
C LEU A 300 -28.25 20.91 -0.43
N LEU A 301 -27.08 20.35 -0.19
CA LEU A 301 -26.47 20.36 1.13
C LEU A 301 -26.11 21.79 1.54
N PRO A 302 -26.28 22.16 2.82
CA PRO A 302 -25.84 23.44 3.33
C PRO A 302 -24.34 23.68 3.06
N ARG A 303 -23.98 24.93 2.78
CA ARG A 303 -22.57 25.30 2.50
C ARG A 303 -21.66 24.95 3.67
N SER A 304 -22.12 25.20 4.91
CA SER A 304 -21.40 24.85 6.15
C SER A 304 -21.02 23.36 6.19
N ILE A 305 -21.95 22.47 5.87
CA ILE A 305 -21.71 21.03 5.84
C ILE A 305 -20.72 20.65 4.76
N CYS A 306 -20.85 21.21 3.55
CA CYS A 306 -19.86 20.99 2.49
C CYS A 306 -18.45 21.40 2.95
N ASP A 307 -18.33 22.57 3.59
CA ASP A 307 -17.05 23.09 4.07
C ASP A 307 -16.46 22.24 5.20
N GLU A 308 -17.29 21.78 6.14
CA GLU A 308 -16.87 20.87 7.20
C GLU A 308 -16.37 19.52 6.66
N LEU A 309 -17.11 18.92 5.73
CA LEU A 309 -16.72 17.67 5.08
C LEU A 309 -15.40 17.86 4.32
N GLN A 310 -15.24 18.94 3.57
CA GLN A 310 -13.99 19.25 2.87
C GLN A 310 -12.82 19.48 3.85
N LYS A 311 -13.06 20.11 5.01
CA LYS A 311 -12.04 20.23 6.07
C LYS A 311 -11.62 18.85 6.60
N LEU A 312 -12.58 17.94 6.81
CA LEU A 312 -12.29 16.57 7.24
C LEU A 312 -11.50 15.80 6.17
N MET A 313 -11.88 15.92 4.91
CA MET A 313 -11.14 15.31 3.79
C MET A 313 -9.71 15.85 3.67
N ASN A 314 -9.54 17.17 3.85
CA ASN A 314 -8.23 17.81 3.82
C ASN A 314 -7.34 17.36 4.99
N LYS A 315 -7.93 17.23 6.19
CA LYS A 315 -7.27 16.67 7.38
C LYS A 315 -6.88 15.21 7.16
N PHE A 316 -7.78 14.40 6.61
CA PHE A 316 -7.51 13.00 6.30
C PHE A 316 -6.35 12.86 5.30
N TRP A 317 -6.37 13.66 4.23
CA TRP A 317 -5.33 13.67 3.19
C TRP A 317 -3.95 14.04 3.76
N TRP A 318 -3.84 15.19 4.43
CA TRP A 318 -2.53 15.68 4.89
C TRP A 318 -2.06 15.11 6.22
N GLY A 319 -2.97 14.74 7.12
CA GLY A 319 -2.68 14.41 8.51
C GLY A 319 -2.68 15.65 9.41
N LYS A 320 -1.69 15.75 10.31
CA LYS A 320 -1.60 16.86 11.29
C LYS A 320 -1.35 18.22 10.63
N VAL A 321 -0.41 18.29 9.68
CA VAL A 321 0.01 19.55 9.06
C VAL A 321 -0.66 19.70 7.69
N ARG A 322 -1.41 20.80 7.48
CA ARG A 322 -2.04 21.12 6.19
C ARG A 322 -1.08 21.94 5.31
N TRP A 323 -0.75 21.38 4.15
CA TRP A 323 0.21 21.97 3.20
C TRP A 323 -0.45 22.80 2.09
N MET A 324 -1.70 22.50 1.76
CA MET A 324 -2.46 23.17 0.70
C MET A 324 -3.95 23.31 1.06
N LYS A 325 -4.60 24.40 0.59
CA LYS A 325 -6.05 24.61 0.71
C LYS A 325 -6.79 23.58 -0.15
N TRP A 326 -7.93 23.09 0.33
CA TRP A 326 -8.72 22.05 -0.36
C TRP A 326 -9.12 22.46 -1.78
N ASN A 327 -9.53 23.72 -1.99
CA ASN A 327 -9.90 24.23 -3.32
C ASN A 327 -8.79 24.05 -4.36
N ARG A 328 -7.52 24.33 -4.02
CA ARG A 328 -6.38 24.11 -4.94
C ARG A 328 -6.17 22.62 -5.26
N ILE A 329 -6.44 21.74 -4.29
CA ILE A 329 -6.35 20.28 -4.52
C ILE A 329 -7.49 19.79 -5.43
N CYS A 330 -8.64 20.48 -5.42
CA CYS A 330 -9.78 20.18 -6.28
C CYS A 330 -9.58 20.59 -7.74
N GLU A 331 -8.59 21.41 -8.05
CA GLU A 331 -8.28 21.75 -9.44
C GLU A 331 -7.90 20.51 -10.25
N SER A 332 -8.00 20.66 -11.57
CA SER A 332 -7.71 19.57 -12.48
C SER A 332 -6.24 19.16 -12.35
N LYS A 333 -5.92 17.94 -12.77
CA LYS A 333 -4.52 17.49 -12.80
C LYS A 333 -3.66 18.30 -13.76
N ASN A 334 -4.28 18.93 -14.76
CA ASN A 334 -3.57 19.80 -15.71
C ASN A 334 -3.35 21.19 -15.11
N ASP A 335 -4.19 21.59 -14.14
CA ASP A 335 -4.15 22.89 -13.50
C ASP A 335 -3.71 22.69 -12.03
N GLU A 336 -2.50 22.19 -11.82
CA GLU A 336 -1.82 22.00 -10.52
C GLU A 336 -2.48 21.09 -9.45
N GLY A 337 -3.75 20.71 -9.59
CA GLY A 337 -4.51 19.98 -8.58
C GLY A 337 -4.41 18.46 -8.68
N LEU A 338 -5.24 17.76 -7.89
CA LEU A 338 -5.36 16.30 -7.90
C LEU A 338 -6.68 15.80 -8.50
N GLY A 339 -7.57 16.71 -8.91
CA GLY A 339 -8.90 16.39 -9.40
C GLY A 339 -9.80 15.76 -8.34
N PHE A 340 -9.68 16.19 -7.08
CA PHE A 340 -10.74 15.95 -6.10
C PHE A 340 -11.93 16.87 -6.40
N ARG A 341 -13.14 16.48 -5.98
CA ARG A 341 -14.34 17.30 -6.16
C ARG A 341 -14.47 18.32 -5.03
N ASN A 342 -14.74 19.56 -5.41
CA ASN A 342 -15.40 20.52 -4.53
C ASN A 342 -16.85 20.05 -4.33
N LEU A 343 -17.25 19.79 -3.08
CA LEU A 343 -18.53 19.16 -2.78
C LEU A 343 -19.71 20.07 -3.11
N ARG A 344 -19.56 21.40 -2.95
CA ARG A 344 -20.63 22.35 -3.23
C ARG A 344 -20.87 22.49 -4.73
N ASP A 345 -19.80 22.67 -5.51
CA ASP A 345 -19.88 22.77 -6.96
C ASP A 345 -20.39 21.46 -7.57
N PHE A 346 -19.95 20.32 -7.03
CA PHE A 346 -20.41 19.00 -7.46
C PHE A 346 -21.89 18.78 -7.15
N ASN A 347 -22.37 19.18 -5.97
CA ASN A 347 -23.78 19.11 -5.61
C ASN A 347 -24.65 19.97 -6.53
N LEU A 348 -24.23 21.21 -6.83
CA LEU A 348 -24.91 22.06 -7.80
C LEU A 348 -24.95 21.45 -9.20
N ALA A 349 -23.84 20.87 -9.67
CA ALA A 349 -23.77 20.21 -10.96
C ALA A 349 -24.70 18.97 -11.04
N MET A 350 -24.91 18.26 -9.94
CA MET A 350 -25.85 17.13 -9.89
C MET A 350 -27.31 17.58 -9.91
N LEU A 351 -27.64 18.63 -9.17
CA LEU A 351 -28.99 19.20 -9.16
C LEU A 351 -29.34 19.86 -10.50
N ALA A 352 -28.35 20.50 -11.14
CA ALA A 352 -28.49 21.04 -12.50
C ALA A 352 -28.84 19.94 -13.50
N LYS A 353 -28.34 18.69 -13.32
CA LYS A 353 -28.77 17.55 -14.16
C LYS A 353 -30.27 17.28 -14.05
N GLN A 354 -30.85 17.44 -12.86
CA GLN A 354 -32.30 17.31 -12.69
C GLN A 354 -33.03 18.47 -13.35
N GLY A 355 -32.51 19.70 -13.21
CA GLY A 355 -33.03 20.88 -13.93
C GLY A 355 -33.01 20.70 -15.46
N TRP A 356 -31.93 20.14 -16.01
CA TRP A 356 -31.84 19.77 -17.43
C TRP A 356 -32.91 18.77 -17.85
N ARG A 357 -33.14 17.72 -17.04
CA ARG A 357 -34.21 16.74 -17.30
C ARG A 357 -35.59 17.38 -17.30
N LEU A 358 -35.85 18.35 -16.43
CA LEU A 358 -37.11 19.10 -16.43
C LEU A 358 -37.32 19.94 -17.72
N LEU A 359 -36.24 20.28 -18.44
CA LEU A 359 -36.31 21.01 -19.71
C LEU A 359 -36.47 20.09 -20.91
N VAL A 360 -35.73 18.98 -20.96
CA VAL A 360 -35.66 18.11 -22.14
C VAL A 360 -36.64 16.94 -22.07
N MET A 361 -37.07 16.54 -20.87
CA MET A 361 -37.99 15.41 -20.65
C MET A 361 -39.29 15.88 -19.99
N ASP A 362 -39.93 16.87 -20.58
CA ASP A 362 -41.13 17.53 -20.04
C ASP A 362 -42.36 16.61 -19.90
N THR A 363 -42.40 15.49 -20.63
CA THR A 363 -43.47 14.48 -20.59
C THR A 363 -43.33 13.45 -19.46
N CYS A 364 -42.14 13.32 -18.84
CA CYS A 364 -41.95 12.32 -17.78
C CYS A 364 -42.76 12.69 -16.52
N LEU A 365 -43.15 11.69 -15.71
CA LEU A 365 -43.98 11.89 -14.51
C LEU A 365 -43.42 12.98 -13.58
N MET A 366 -42.10 12.95 -13.32
CA MET A 366 -41.43 13.95 -12.49
C MET A 366 -41.58 15.36 -13.07
N ALA A 367 -41.38 15.54 -14.38
CA ALA A 367 -41.52 16.85 -15.01
C ALA A 367 -42.96 17.36 -14.98
N ARG A 368 -43.95 16.49 -15.25
CA ARG A 368 -45.38 16.82 -15.17
C ARG A 368 -45.79 17.27 -13.76
N VAL A 369 -45.38 16.53 -12.73
CA VAL A 369 -45.68 16.87 -11.32
C VAL A 369 -45.00 18.18 -10.91
N MET A 370 -43.72 18.34 -11.25
CA MET A 370 -42.97 19.56 -10.91
C MET A 370 -43.50 20.79 -11.66
N LYS A 371 -43.90 20.64 -12.93
CA LYS A 371 -44.52 21.70 -13.71
C LYS A 371 -45.85 22.13 -13.11
N ALA A 372 -46.75 21.18 -12.83
CA ALA A 372 -48.04 21.46 -12.23
C ALA A 372 -47.91 22.20 -10.89
N LYS A 373 -46.92 21.83 -10.07
CA LYS A 373 -46.74 22.42 -8.73
C LYS A 373 -45.96 23.74 -8.72
N TYR A 374 -44.88 23.87 -9.49
CA TYR A 374 -43.89 24.94 -9.33
C TYR A 374 -43.80 25.91 -10.50
N PHE A 375 -44.18 25.51 -11.72
CA PHE A 375 -44.11 26.37 -12.90
C PHE A 375 -45.23 26.07 -13.91
N PRO A 376 -46.51 26.19 -13.51
CA PRO A 376 -47.64 25.75 -14.33
C PRO A 376 -47.79 26.53 -15.65
N LYS A 377 -47.42 27.82 -15.65
CA LYS A 377 -47.58 28.73 -16.78
C LYS A 377 -46.31 28.91 -17.64
N GLY A 378 -45.31 28.03 -17.49
CA GLY A 378 -44.04 28.21 -18.20
C GLY A 378 -43.16 26.96 -18.19
N ASN A 379 -41.84 27.20 -18.21
CA ASN A 379 -40.82 26.15 -18.16
C ASN A 379 -39.90 26.35 -16.95
N TYR A 380 -38.99 25.38 -16.74
CA TYR A 380 -38.07 25.42 -15.60
C TYR A 380 -37.16 26.66 -15.57
N LEU A 381 -36.70 27.19 -16.71
CA LEU A 381 -35.82 28.37 -16.72
C LEU A 381 -36.52 29.65 -16.23
N ASN A 382 -37.79 29.80 -16.60
CA ASN A 382 -38.59 30.98 -16.23
C ASN A 382 -39.30 30.80 -14.87
N SER A 383 -39.09 29.66 -14.20
CA SER A 383 -39.71 29.36 -12.91
C SER A 383 -39.20 30.26 -11.77
N GLN A 384 -40.09 30.59 -10.84
CA GLN A 384 -39.78 31.31 -9.60
C GLN A 384 -39.71 30.33 -8.42
N LEU A 385 -39.10 30.77 -7.31
CA LEU A 385 -38.96 29.91 -6.13
C LEU A 385 -40.32 29.67 -5.44
N GLY A 386 -41.16 30.70 -5.36
CA GLY A 386 -42.46 30.66 -4.67
C GLY A 386 -42.35 30.77 -3.14
N GLY A 387 -43.50 30.88 -2.45
CA GLY A 387 -43.56 31.11 -1.00
C GLY A 387 -43.37 29.85 -0.14
N ASN A 388 -43.77 28.66 -0.62
CA ASN A 388 -43.62 27.39 0.10
C ASN A 388 -42.91 26.29 -0.73
N PRO A 389 -41.63 26.50 -1.09
CA PRO A 389 -40.88 25.55 -1.89
C PRO A 389 -40.41 24.34 -1.07
N SER A 390 -40.55 23.14 -1.65
CA SER A 390 -39.96 21.92 -1.07
C SER A 390 -38.44 21.98 -1.08
N MET A 391 -37.78 21.21 -0.21
CA MET A 391 -36.32 21.18 -0.15
C MET A 391 -35.67 20.75 -1.47
N VAL A 392 -36.29 19.77 -2.16
CA VAL A 392 -35.86 19.33 -3.50
C VAL A 392 -35.98 20.46 -4.51
N TRP A 393 -37.13 21.16 -4.54
CA TRP A 393 -37.33 22.28 -5.46
C TRP A 393 -36.36 23.43 -5.21
N ARG A 394 -36.13 23.81 -3.94
CA ARG A 394 -35.11 24.83 -3.59
C ARG A 394 -33.74 24.47 -4.18
N GLY A 395 -33.34 23.20 -4.07
CA GLY A 395 -32.06 22.73 -4.59
C GLY A 395 -31.98 22.75 -6.12
N ILE A 396 -33.01 22.23 -6.80
CA ILE A 396 -33.08 22.24 -8.26
C ILE A 396 -33.15 23.68 -8.78
N TRP A 397 -33.91 24.57 -8.13
CA TRP A 397 -34.02 25.97 -8.50
C TRP A 397 -32.71 26.74 -8.28
N GLU A 398 -31.99 26.53 -7.18
CA GLU A 398 -30.66 27.14 -6.94
C GLU A 398 -29.65 26.73 -8.03
N ALA A 399 -29.75 25.50 -8.54
CA ALA A 399 -28.90 25.00 -9.62
C ALA A 399 -29.28 25.55 -11.01
N LYS A 400 -30.41 26.28 -11.14
CA LYS A 400 -30.90 26.86 -12.40
C LYS A 400 -29.87 27.77 -13.08
N LYS A 401 -29.11 28.53 -12.29
CA LYS A 401 -28.03 29.40 -12.77
C LYS A 401 -26.93 28.65 -13.54
N VAL A 402 -26.70 27.38 -13.21
CA VAL A 402 -25.72 26.54 -13.92
C VAL A 402 -26.22 26.22 -15.32
N ILE A 403 -27.52 25.89 -15.43
CA ILE A 403 -28.14 25.60 -16.72
C ILE A 403 -28.20 26.86 -17.58
N LEU A 404 -28.63 28.00 -17.02
CA LEU A 404 -28.71 29.27 -17.73
C LEU A 404 -27.38 29.71 -18.37
N ARG A 405 -26.25 29.36 -17.76
CA ARG A 405 -24.91 29.71 -18.27
C ARG A 405 -24.46 28.88 -19.47
N GLY A 406 -25.01 27.67 -19.67
CA GLY A 406 -24.54 26.75 -20.71
C GLY A 406 -25.62 26.27 -21.67
N VAL A 407 -26.87 26.71 -21.50
CA VAL A 407 -28.00 26.30 -22.34
C VAL A 407 -28.16 27.21 -23.56
N ARG A 408 -28.49 26.60 -24.69
CA ARG A 408 -28.92 27.27 -25.92
C ARG A 408 -30.09 26.51 -26.53
N VAL A 409 -30.99 27.16 -27.25
CA VAL A 409 -32.01 26.48 -28.07
C VAL A 409 -31.47 26.31 -29.49
N ARG A 410 -31.57 25.11 -30.03
CA ARG A 410 -31.36 24.83 -31.46
C ARG A 410 -32.67 25.10 -32.19
N VAL A 411 -32.60 25.98 -33.20
CA VAL A 411 -33.76 26.30 -34.04
C VAL A 411 -34.15 25.08 -34.87
N GLY A 412 -35.39 24.65 -34.67
CA GLY A 412 -36.12 23.68 -35.48
C GLY A 412 -37.19 24.42 -36.28
N ASP A 413 -38.47 24.17 -35.98
CA ASP A 413 -39.64 24.87 -36.53
C ASP A 413 -39.74 26.35 -36.07
N GLY A 414 -39.08 26.71 -34.97
CA GLY A 414 -39.07 28.06 -34.40
C GLY A 414 -40.34 28.41 -33.61
N GLN A 415 -41.27 27.48 -33.44
CA GLN A 415 -42.55 27.75 -32.79
C GLN A 415 -42.40 27.92 -31.28
N ASP A 416 -41.49 27.21 -30.63
CA ASP A 416 -41.33 27.23 -29.17
C ASP A 416 -40.30 28.28 -28.70
N ILE A 417 -39.68 29.02 -29.62
CA ILE A 417 -38.65 30.01 -29.32
C ILE A 417 -39.21 31.43 -29.37
N ASN A 418 -39.36 32.06 -28.19
CA ASN A 418 -39.51 33.50 -28.10
C ASN A 418 -38.18 34.20 -28.41
N VAL A 419 -38.18 35.12 -29.38
CA VAL A 419 -36.98 35.79 -29.90
C VAL A 419 -36.17 36.49 -28.81
N TRP A 420 -36.85 37.16 -27.87
CA TRP A 420 -36.22 38.06 -26.91
C TRP A 420 -35.71 37.36 -25.65
N ASN A 421 -36.45 36.37 -25.17
CA ASN A 421 -36.19 35.77 -23.86
C ASN A 421 -35.35 34.49 -23.91
N SER A 422 -35.25 33.86 -25.08
CA SER A 422 -34.56 32.58 -25.27
C SER A 422 -33.10 32.77 -25.71
N PRO A 423 -32.17 31.92 -25.25
CA PRO A 423 -30.79 31.92 -25.74
C PRO A 423 -30.68 31.05 -27.01
N TRP A 424 -30.90 31.59 -28.20
CA TRP A 424 -30.94 30.80 -29.45
C TRP A 424 -29.91 31.21 -30.51
N LEU A 425 -29.19 32.32 -30.32
CA LEU A 425 -28.16 32.77 -31.25
C LEU A 425 -26.85 31.97 -31.11
N PRO A 426 -26.12 31.70 -32.21
CA PRO A 426 -24.89 30.90 -32.23
C PRO A 426 -23.66 31.67 -31.71
N ASN A 427 -23.75 32.25 -30.52
CA ASN A 427 -22.66 32.96 -29.85
C ASN A 427 -22.38 32.35 -28.48
N ALA A 428 -21.12 32.01 -28.21
CA ALA A 428 -20.70 31.32 -26.99
C ALA A 428 -20.66 32.22 -25.75
N ALA A 429 -20.47 33.53 -25.92
CA ALA A 429 -20.43 34.49 -24.81
C ALA A 429 -21.83 35.00 -24.47
N ASP A 430 -22.65 35.29 -25.49
CA ASP A 430 -24.01 35.77 -25.30
C ASP A 430 -24.92 35.30 -26.44
N SER A 431 -25.69 34.26 -26.14
CA SER A 431 -26.63 33.62 -27.08
C SER A 431 -28.00 34.33 -27.15
N LYS A 432 -28.20 35.47 -26.47
CA LYS A 432 -29.45 36.23 -26.53
C LYS A 432 -29.38 37.37 -27.54
N VAL A 433 -30.56 37.79 -27.97
CA VAL A 433 -30.77 38.98 -28.81
C VAL A 433 -30.41 40.23 -27.97
N THR A 434 -29.62 41.11 -28.55
CA THR A 434 -29.16 42.38 -27.97
C THR A 434 -29.88 43.59 -28.56
N THR A 435 -30.57 43.40 -29.67
CA THR A 435 -31.43 44.39 -30.31
C THR A 435 -32.47 44.91 -29.31
N GLN A 436 -32.68 46.23 -29.31
CA GLN A 436 -33.68 46.86 -28.44
C GLN A 436 -35.08 46.43 -28.88
N ARG A 437 -35.83 45.87 -27.93
CA ARG A 437 -37.19 45.36 -28.17
C ARG A 437 -38.19 46.52 -28.30
N SER A 438 -38.93 46.57 -29.41
CA SER A 438 -40.08 47.47 -29.61
C SER A 438 -41.39 46.84 -29.09
N GLU A 439 -42.41 47.66 -28.85
CA GLU A 439 -43.74 47.17 -28.44
C GLU A 439 -44.39 46.32 -29.53
N GLU A 440 -44.26 46.73 -30.80
CA GLU A 440 -44.81 46.03 -31.97
C GLU A 440 -44.32 44.58 -32.09
N ASN A 441 -43.09 44.30 -31.67
CA ASN A 441 -42.47 42.98 -31.80
C ASN A 441 -42.35 42.22 -30.47
N MET A 442 -43.04 42.65 -29.41
CA MET A 442 -42.84 42.10 -28.05
C MET A 442 -43.05 40.58 -27.95
N HIS A 443 -43.93 40.01 -28.77
CA HIS A 443 -44.32 38.60 -28.75
C HIS A 443 -43.69 37.75 -29.86
N LEU A 444 -42.76 38.32 -30.63
CA LEU A 444 -42.14 37.68 -31.80
C LEU A 444 -41.54 36.30 -31.46
N ARG A 445 -41.86 35.31 -32.29
CA ARG A 445 -41.30 33.96 -32.27
C ARG A 445 -40.34 33.77 -33.44
N VAL A 446 -39.46 32.78 -33.35
CA VAL A 446 -38.49 32.50 -34.42
C VAL A 446 -39.19 32.03 -35.69
N CYS A 447 -40.32 31.32 -35.60
CA CYS A 447 -41.13 30.97 -36.77
C CYS A 447 -41.58 32.20 -37.57
N ASP A 448 -41.84 33.34 -36.91
CA ASP A 448 -42.28 34.57 -37.58
C ASP A 448 -41.16 35.24 -38.40
N LEU A 449 -39.91 34.77 -38.27
CA LEU A 449 -38.74 35.22 -39.02
C LEU A 449 -38.42 34.30 -40.21
N LEU A 450 -39.25 33.29 -40.44
CA LEU A 450 -39.05 32.27 -41.47
C LEU A 450 -40.08 32.47 -42.58
N ASP A 451 -39.62 32.32 -43.82
CA ASP A 451 -40.50 32.16 -44.96
C ASP A 451 -41.01 30.71 -44.99
N GLU A 452 -42.32 30.53 -44.80
CA GLU A 452 -42.97 29.21 -44.73
C GLU A 452 -42.92 28.45 -46.06
N GLN A 453 -42.89 29.14 -47.21
CA GLN A 453 -42.93 28.49 -48.52
C GLN A 453 -41.57 27.92 -48.90
N VAL A 454 -40.50 28.68 -48.61
CA VAL A 454 -39.13 28.35 -49.05
C VAL A 454 -38.27 27.77 -47.92
N ARG A 455 -38.78 27.79 -46.68
CA ARG A 455 -38.06 27.38 -45.46
C ARG A 455 -36.70 28.07 -45.32
N ALA A 456 -36.70 29.38 -45.58
CA ALA A 456 -35.54 30.26 -45.50
C ALA A 456 -35.78 31.37 -44.47
N TRP A 457 -34.71 32.06 -44.06
CA TRP A 457 -34.84 33.26 -43.24
C TRP A 457 -35.44 34.42 -44.07
N ASP A 458 -36.42 35.13 -43.52
CA ASP A 458 -36.99 36.35 -44.10
C ASP A 458 -35.97 37.51 -43.93
N VAL A 459 -35.04 37.60 -44.88
CA VAL A 459 -33.93 38.55 -44.83
C VAL A 459 -34.42 40.02 -44.78
N PRO A 460 -35.43 40.45 -45.57
CA PRO A 460 -36.00 41.78 -45.45
C PRO A 460 -36.49 42.09 -44.04
N LYS A 461 -37.32 41.21 -43.45
CA LYS A 461 -37.88 41.42 -42.10
C LYS A 461 -36.80 41.43 -41.03
N ILE A 462 -35.84 40.51 -41.10
CA ILE A 462 -34.71 40.46 -40.16
C ILE A 462 -33.86 41.73 -40.24
N SER A 463 -33.67 42.30 -41.45
CA SER A 463 -32.87 43.51 -41.65
C SER A 463 -33.51 44.77 -41.06
N VAL A 464 -34.83 44.80 -40.94
CA VAL A 464 -35.56 45.91 -40.31
C VAL A 464 -35.58 45.79 -38.80
N ILE A 465 -35.76 44.56 -38.28
CA ILE A 465 -35.97 44.34 -36.85
C ILE A 465 -34.66 44.34 -36.04
N PHE A 466 -33.61 43.72 -36.55
CA PHE A 466 -32.42 43.39 -35.75
C PHE A 466 -31.21 44.30 -36.05
N ASN A 467 -30.40 44.53 -35.01
CA ASN A 467 -29.08 45.14 -35.18
C ASN A 467 -28.15 44.22 -35.99
N GLU A 468 -27.04 44.79 -36.49
CA GLU A 468 -26.13 44.08 -37.39
C GLU A 468 -25.50 42.81 -36.78
N ARG A 469 -25.25 42.81 -35.46
CA ARG A 469 -24.74 41.63 -34.74
C ARG A 469 -25.75 40.49 -34.78
N ASP A 470 -26.96 40.75 -34.33
CA ASP A 470 -27.99 39.74 -34.18
C ASP A 470 -28.44 39.25 -35.56
N LYS A 471 -28.63 40.16 -36.54
CA LYS A 471 -28.88 39.81 -37.95
C LYS A 471 -27.87 38.80 -38.47
N ARG A 472 -26.57 39.09 -38.34
CA ARG A 472 -25.50 38.19 -38.80
C ARG A 472 -25.55 36.83 -38.13
N LEU A 473 -25.81 36.81 -36.82
CA LEU A 473 -25.92 35.57 -36.06
C LEU A 473 -27.14 34.75 -36.48
N ILE A 474 -28.30 35.39 -36.68
CA ILE A 474 -29.54 34.74 -37.13
C ILE A 474 -29.33 34.10 -38.50
N LEU A 475 -28.84 34.86 -39.47
CA LEU A 475 -28.61 34.38 -40.84
C LEU A 475 -27.55 33.28 -40.93
N SER A 476 -26.68 33.15 -39.93
CA SER A 476 -25.68 32.07 -39.86
C SER A 476 -26.24 30.73 -39.38
N ILE A 477 -27.48 30.69 -38.84
CA ILE A 477 -28.10 29.47 -38.34
C ILE A 477 -28.62 28.65 -39.53
N PRO A 478 -28.11 27.41 -39.74
CA PRO A 478 -28.64 26.53 -40.77
C PRO A 478 -30.02 26.00 -40.36
N LEU A 479 -30.99 26.09 -41.27
CA LEU A 479 -32.34 25.58 -41.07
C LEU A 479 -32.46 24.12 -41.52
N SER A 480 -33.16 23.30 -40.75
CA SER A 480 -33.43 21.91 -41.11
C SER A 480 -34.61 21.81 -42.09
N LEU A 481 -34.39 21.18 -43.24
CA LEU A 481 -35.44 20.87 -44.21
C LEU A 481 -36.47 19.86 -43.67
N ARG A 482 -36.13 19.10 -42.64
CA ARG A 482 -37.01 18.07 -42.05
C ARG A 482 -38.07 18.64 -41.09
N CYS A 483 -38.10 19.96 -40.88
CA CYS A 483 -39.02 20.66 -39.98
C CYS A 483 -39.19 19.96 -38.61
N VAL A 484 -38.06 19.74 -37.94
CA VAL A 484 -38.03 19.15 -36.59
C VAL A 484 -38.38 20.20 -35.54
N ARG A 485 -38.92 19.78 -34.40
CA ARG A 485 -39.22 20.66 -33.27
C ARG A 485 -37.95 21.31 -32.71
N ASP A 486 -38.09 22.50 -32.13
CA ASP A 486 -37.03 23.17 -31.38
C ASP A 486 -36.48 22.29 -30.23
N GLU A 487 -35.16 22.29 -30.04
CA GLU A 487 -34.50 21.45 -29.04
C GLU A 487 -33.56 22.24 -28.13
N TRP A 488 -33.58 21.95 -26.83
CA TRP A 488 -32.57 22.47 -25.90
C TRP A 488 -31.22 21.78 -26.11
N MET A 489 -30.15 22.57 -26.19
CA MET A 489 -28.77 22.14 -26.36
C MET A 489 -27.88 22.64 -25.23
N TRP A 490 -27.06 21.75 -24.69
CA TRP A 490 -25.96 22.07 -23.80
C TRP A 490 -24.70 22.42 -24.60
N THR A 491 -24.18 23.63 -24.43
CA THR A 491 -23.09 24.18 -25.26
C THR A 491 -21.70 23.64 -24.91
N HIS A 492 -21.51 23.06 -23.73
CA HIS A 492 -20.21 22.56 -23.26
C HIS A 492 -19.94 21.08 -23.60
N GLU A 493 -20.80 20.43 -24.40
CA GLU A 493 -20.57 19.08 -24.91
C GLU A 493 -20.97 18.97 -26.39
N ARG A 494 -20.18 18.23 -27.19
CA ARG A 494 -20.45 18.04 -28.62
C ARG A 494 -21.80 17.41 -28.91
N GLY A 495 -22.28 16.53 -28.03
CA GLY A 495 -23.57 15.86 -28.15
C GLY A 495 -24.76 16.73 -27.72
N GLY A 496 -24.55 17.98 -27.30
CA GLY A 496 -25.63 18.88 -26.90
C GLY A 496 -26.39 18.45 -25.63
N THR A 497 -25.93 17.42 -24.91
CA THR A 497 -26.58 16.89 -23.71
C THR A 497 -25.80 17.28 -22.47
N TYR A 498 -26.50 17.66 -21.41
CA TYR A 498 -25.87 17.97 -20.14
C TYR A 498 -25.31 16.72 -19.46
N SER A 499 -24.07 16.80 -18.98
CA SER A 499 -23.54 15.86 -18.00
C SER A 499 -23.10 16.59 -16.73
N VAL A 500 -23.11 15.87 -15.61
CA VAL A 500 -22.58 16.40 -14.33
C VAL A 500 -21.12 16.85 -14.50
N LYS A 501 -20.35 16.17 -15.37
CA LYS A 501 -18.95 16.50 -15.61
C LYS A 501 -18.80 17.87 -16.27
N SER A 502 -19.54 18.15 -17.34
CA SER A 502 -19.45 19.44 -18.05
C SER A 502 -20.03 20.58 -17.22
N GLY A 503 -21.14 20.37 -16.51
CA GLY A 503 -21.67 21.38 -15.58
C GLY A 503 -20.73 21.67 -14.40
N TYR A 504 -20.04 20.64 -13.87
CA TYR A 504 -19.01 20.85 -12.86
C TYR A 504 -17.83 21.66 -13.42
N GLN A 505 -17.35 21.34 -14.63
CA GLN A 505 -16.27 22.11 -15.28
C GLN A 505 -16.65 23.58 -15.51
N LEU A 506 -17.90 23.86 -15.89
CA LEU A 506 -18.42 25.22 -16.03
C LEU A 506 -18.39 26.01 -14.70
N LEU A 507 -18.70 25.34 -13.59
CA LEU A 507 -18.61 25.96 -12.25
C LEU A 507 -17.17 26.22 -11.81
N ARG A 508 -16.22 25.40 -12.25
CA ARG A 508 -14.79 25.54 -11.91
C ARG A 508 -14.07 26.59 -12.77
N SER A 509 -14.49 26.76 -14.02
CA SER A 509 -13.88 27.70 -14.99
C SER A 509 -14.23 29.17 -14.76
N ASP A 510 -15.23 29.47 -13.92
CA ASP A 510 -15.60 30.84 -13.51
C ASP A 510 -14.55 31.52 -12.61
N GLY A 511 -13.51 30.80 -12.19
CA GLY A 511 -12.42 31.32 -11.37
C GLY A 511 -11.25 31.83 -12.20
N GLN A 512 -11.44 32.89 -13.00
CA GLN A 512 -10.46 33.51 -13.90
C GLN A 512 -9.81 32.55 -14.94
N PRO A 513 -9.62 32.97 -16.20
CA PRO A 513 -8.72 32.25 -17.08
C PRO A 513 -7.33 32.33 -16.48
N THR A 514 -6.82 31.24 -15.92
CA THR A 514 -5.41 31.16 -15.53
C THR A 514 -4.58 31.41 -16.78
N GLN A 515 -3.89 32.55 -16.82
CA GLN A 515 -2.86 32.90 -17.81
C GLN A 515 -1.63 31.99 -17.64
N HIS A 516 -1.83 30.67 -17.72
CA HIS A 516 -0.83 29.65 -17.40
C HIS A 516 -0.60 28.69 -18.57
N GLY A 517 -0.66 29.21 -19.81
CA GLY A 517 -0.40 28.42 -21.02
C GLY A 517 0.93 27.65 -21.02
N GLY A 518 1.90 28.03 -20.17
CA GLY A 518 3.13 27.28 -19.93
C GLY A 518 3.09 26.22 -18.81
N GLN A 519 2.26 26.38 -17.77
CA GLN A 519 2.20 25.41 -16.66
C GLN A 519 1.34 24.19 -16.98
N ASP A 520 0.30 24.34 -17.81
CA ASP A 520 -0.54 23.23 -18.24
C ASP A 520 0.27 22.14 -18.94
N GLU A 521 1.28 22.54 -19.72
CA GLU A 521 2.16 21.59 -20.40
C GLU A 521 3.04 20.83 -19.40
N PHE A 522 3.58 21.50 -18.38
CA PHE A 522 4.37 20.88 -17.32
C PHE A 522 3.55 19.82 -16.58
N TRP A 523 2.35 20.15 -16.11
CA TRP A 523 1.50 19.22 -15.38
C TRP A 523 1.08 18.04 -16.24
N ARG A 524 0.72 18.29 -17.50
CA ARG A 524 0.39 17.25 -18.48
C ARG A 524 1.59 16.31 -18.73
N LYS A 525 2.81 16.84 -18.80
CA LYS A 525 4.04 16.03 -18.90
C LYS A 525 4.24 15.19 -17.63
N LEU A 526 4.12 15.79 -16.44
CA LEU A 526 4.30 15.10 -15.15
C LEU A 526 3.36 13.89 -15.02
N TRP A 527 2.07 14.05 -15.32
CA TRP A 527 1.11 12.95 -15.16
C TRP A 527 1.19 11.89 -16.27
N LYS A 528 1.89 12.17 -17.38
CA LYS A 528 2.19 11.19 -18.44
C LYS A 528 3.43 10.32 -18.13
N ILE A 529 4.23 10.67 -17.11
CA ILE A 529 5.40 9.88 -16.71
C ILE A 529 4.95 8.46 -16.31
N LYS A 530 5.59 7.45 -16.91
CA LYS A 530 5.33 6.02 -16.68
C LYS A 530 5.98 5.55 -15.36
N ALA A 531 5.46 6.04 -14.25
CA ALA A 531 5.99 5.84 -12.91
C ALA A 531 4.93 5.34 -11.91
N PRO A 532 5.33 4.71 -10.78
CA PRO A 532 4.41 4.38 -9.70
C PRO A 532 3.67 5.63 -9.18
N PRO A 533 2.38 5.55 -8.82
CA PRO A 533 1.59 6.70 -8.33
C PRO A 533 2.21 7.47 -7.16
N LYS A 534 2.99 6.79 -6.31
CA LYS A 534 3.70 7.40 -5.17
C LYS A 534 4.82 8.35 -5.60
N MET A 535 5.47 8.07 -6.72
CA MET A 535 6.53 8.91 -7.27
C MET A 535 5.92 10.16 -7.92
N LEU A 536 4.81 9.98 -8.65
CA LEU A 536 4.04 11.10 -9.19
C LEU A 536 3.52 12.02 -8.07
N ASP A 537 3.03 11.46 -6.95
CA ASP A 537 2.63 12.23 -5.77
C ASP A 537 3.80 13.00 -5.14
N LEU A 538 5.00 12.40 -5.09
CA LEU A 538 6.20 13.08 -4.59
C LEU A 538 6.57 14.26 -5.48
N LEU A 539 6.65 14.06 -6.79
CA LEU A 539 7.01 15.10 -7.76
C LEU A 539 5.96 16.21 -7.77
N TRP A 540 4.67 15.85 -7.75
CA TRP A 540 3.58 16.81 -7.63
C TRP A 540 3.69 17.68 -6.37
N ARG A 541 4.01 17.07 -5.22
CA ARG A 541 4.25 17.82 -3.97
C ARG A 541 5.51 18.67 -4.03
N ALA A 542 6.57 18.21 -4.68
CA ALA A 542 7.79 18.99 -4.87
C ALA A 542 7.49 20.26 -5.69
N ALA A 543 6.83 20.10 -6.84
CA ALA A 543 6.45 21.20 -7.73
C ALA A 543 5.51 22.21 -7.05
N ASN A 544 4.61 21.74 -6.19
CA ASN A 544 3.69 22.60 -5.42
C ASN A 544 4.27 23.11 -4.08
N SER A 545 5.57 22.92 -3.81
CA SER A 545 6.19 23.29 -2.52
C SER A 545 5.42 22.75 -1.30
N CYS A 546 4.94 21.51 -1.40
CA CYS A 546 4.16 20.79 -0.39
C CYS A 546 4.96 19.65 0.27
N LEU A 547 6.28 19.62 0.09
CA LEU A 547 7.14 18.71 0.84
C LEU A 547 7.47 19.29 2.23
N PRO A 548 7.60 18.43 3.26
CA PRO A 548 7.97 18.84 4.61
C PRO A 548 9.47 19.13 4.71
N THR A 549 9.94 20.11 3.95
CA THR A 549 11.30 20.63 4.03
C THR A 549 11.42 21.58 5.23
N LYS A 550 12.61 21.76 5.80
CA LYS A 550 12.78 22.65 6.96
C LYS A 550 12.32 24.07 6.64
N HIS A 551 12.56 24.58 5.44
CA HIS A 551 12.03 25.90 5.02
C HIS A 551 10.51 26.01 5.17
N ARG A 552 9.78 24.98 4.73
CA ARG A 552 8.31 24.94 4.84
C ARG A 552 7.83 24.65 6.26
N LEU A 553 8.61 23.96 7.07
CA LEU A 553 8.35 23.74 8.49
C LEU A 553 8.58 25.02 9.31
N LEU A 554 9.59 25.83 8.95
CA LEU A 554 9.89 27.12 9.57
C LEU A 554 8.75 28.12 9.32
N GLN A 555 8.26 28.21 8.08
CA GLN A 555 7.05 28.99 7.72
C GLN A 555 5.79 28.54 8.47
N LYS A 556 5.78 27.31 9.00
CA LYS A 556 4.68 26.75 9.81
C LYS A 556 4.96 26.84 11.32
N HIS A 557 6.07 27.47 11.71
CA HIS A 557 6.55 27.58 13.09
C HIS A 557 6.69 26.22 13.80
N ILE A 558 7.09 25.18 13.05
CA ILE A 558 7.34 23.83 13.59
C ILE A 558 8.81 23.63 13.94
N VAL A 559 9.72 24.31 13.25
CA VAL A 559 11.16 24.30 13.49
C VAL A 559 11.67 25.74 13.59
N GLN A 560 12.85 25.93 14.20
CA GLN A 560 13.47 27.24 14.42
C GLN A 560 14.48 27.64 13.34
N GLU A 561 15.02 26.67 12.61
CA GLU A 561 16.03 26.85 11.57
C GLU A 561 15.66 26.09 10.30
N ASP A 562 16.14 26.57 9.15
CA ASP A 562 15.90 25.94 7.86
C ASP A 562 17.11 25.36 7.14
N THR A 563 18.29 25.34 7.77
CA THR A 563 19.54 24.80 7.19
C THR A 563 19.42 23.32 6.83
N CYS A 564 19.81 22.97 5.60
CA CYS A 564 19.77 21.60 5.07
C CYS A 564 20.63 20.64 5.88
N LEU A 565 20.06 19.52 6.36
CA LEU A 565 20.81 18.51 7.12
C LEU A 565 21.75 17.64 6.26
N VAL A 566 21.69 17.79 4.94
CA VAL A 566 22.51 16.98 4.02
C VAL A 566 23.79 17.70 3.65
N CYS A 567 23.73 18.98 3.26
CA CYS A 567 24.92 19.78 2.98
C CYS A 567 25.35 20.68 4.14
N SER A 568 24.46 20.99 5.08
CA SER A 568 24.71 21.90 6.21
C SER A 568 25.05 23.34 5.83
N VAL A 569 24.77 23.76 4.60
CA VAL A 569 25.09 25.11 4.08
C VAL A 569 23.83 25.92 3.80
N ASP A 570 23.04 25.50 2.81
CA ASP A 570 21.92 26.30 2.33
C ASP A 570 20.59 25.95 3.02
N THR A 571 19.60 26.83 2.83
CA THR A 571 18.19 26.60 3.21
C THR A 571 17.61 25.36 2.52
N GLU A 572 16.97 24.50 3.32
CA GLU A 572 16.33 23.27 2.89
C GLU A 572 14.99 23.51 2.18
N SER A 573 15.04 23.85 0.89
CA SER A 573 13.88 23.93 0.00
C SER A 573 13.67 22.63 -0.82
N SER A 574 12.50 22.49 -1.46
CA SER A 574 12.23 21.32 -2.32
C SER A 574 13.16 21.29 -3.54
N LEU A 575 13.43 22.47 -4.12
CA LEU A 575 14.40 22.62 -5.21
C LEU A 575 15.81 22.30 -4.72
N HIS A 576 16.19 22.80 -3.54
CA HIS A 576 17.52 22.55 -2.99
C HIS A 576 17.78 21.07 -2.77
N ILE A 577 16.93 20.37 -2.02
CA ILE A 577 17.11 18.94 -1.73
C ILE A 577 17.22 18.10 -3.00
N LEU A 578 16.39 18.39 -4.01
CA LEU A 578 16.29 17.55 -5.19
C LEU A 578 17.32 17.90 -6.28
N SER A 579 17.86 19.12 -6.28
CA SER A 579 18.67 19.61 -7.41
C SER A 579 19.90 20.43 -7.04
N THR A 580 19.76 21.50 -6.24
CA THR A 580 20.88 22.45 -6.05
C THR A 580 21.80 22.10 -4.89
N CYS A 581 21.40 21.19 -3.99
CA CYS A 581 22.24 20.66 -2.93
C CYS A 581 23.46 19.94 -3.51
N GLU A 582 24.64 20.16 -2.92
CA GLU A 582 25.90 19.58 -3.40
C GLU A 582 25.87 18.04 -3.46
N PHE A 583 25.22 17.43 -2.45
CA PHE A 583 24.97 15.99 -2.45
C PHE A 583 24.07 15.55 -3.61
N ALA A 584 23.02 16.32 -3.91
CA ALA A 584 22.11 16.01 -5.01
C ALA A 584 22.83 16.15 -6.36
N LYS A 585 23.55 17.26 -6.58
CA LYS A 585 24.40 17.48 -7.77
C LYS A 585 25.37 16.32 -7.99
N SER A 586 26.03 15.87 -6.94
CA SER A 586 26.94 14.71 -7.00
C SER A 586 26.21 13.42 -7.40
N CYS A 587 24.98 13.20 -6.92
CA CYS A 587 24.16 12.06 -7.34
C CYS A 587 23.75 12.14 -8.83
N TRP A 588 23.38 13.33 -9.31
CA TRP A 588 23.05 13.56 -10.72
C TRP A 588 24.28 13.28 -11.61
N SER A 589 25.43 13.85 -11.25
CA SER A 589 26.70 13.64 -11.95
C SER A 589 27.11 12.17 -11.98
N PHE A 590 27.02 11.46 -10.85
CA PHE A 590 27.36 10.04 -10.76
C PHE A 590 26.43 9.15 -11.59
N ALA A 591 25.17 9.57 -11.80
CA ALA A 591 24.23 8.88 -12.68
C ALA A 591 24.44 9.21 -14.18
N GLY A 592 25.42 10.05 -14.53
CA GLY A 592 25.67 10.51 -15.90
C GLY A 592 24.63 11.50 -16.41
N LEU A 593 23.99 12.28 -15.52
CA LEU A 593 22.90 13.20 -15.84
C LEU A 593 23.30 14.64 -15.48
N SER A 594 23.06 15.58 -16.39
CA SER A 594 23.24 17.02 -16.16
C SER A 594 21.97 17.67 -15.58
N TRP A 595 22.17 18.73 -14.80
CA TRP A 595 21.14 19.66 -14.32
C TRP A 595 21.30 21.00 -15.07
N PRO A 596 20.21 21.71 -15.47
CA PRO A 596 18.79 21.45 -15.20
C PRO A 596 18.17 20.32 -16.03
N VAL A 597 17.08 19.75 -15.50
CA VAL A 597 16.38 18.62 -16.13
C VAL A 597 15.42 19.13 -17.20
N ASP A 598 15.82 19.05 -18.47
CA ASP A 598 14.98 19.55 -19.58
C ASP A 598 13.79 18.63 -19.96
N ARG A 599 13.78 17.37 -19.49
CA ARG A 599 12.71 16.39 -19.79
C ARG A 599 12.50 15.38 -18.66
N PHE A 600 11.24 15.17 -18.28
CA PHE A 600 10.76 14.08 -17.42
C PHE A 600 10.45 12.84 -18.27
N GLY A 601 10.90 11.65 -17.86
CA GLY A 601 10.60 10.38 -18.55
C GLY A 601 11.51 9.16 -18.31
N ASP A 602 12.52 9.18 -17.42
CA ASP A 602 13.57 8.12 -17.36
C ASP A 602 14.13 7.86 -15.95
N VAL A 603 15.46 7.84 -15.75
CA VAL A 603 16.16 7.60 -14.47
C VAL A 603 15.92 8.73 -13.47
N LYS A 604 15.60 9.92 -13.98
CA LYS A 604 15.57 11.19 -13.24
C LYS A 604 14.54 11.19 -12.10
N GLU A 605 13.36 10.63 -12.33
CA GLU A 605 12.31 10.55 -11.33
C GLU A 605 12.68 9.60 -10.19
N TRP A 606 13.33 8.48 -10.54
CA TRP A 606 13.81 7.49 -9.58
C TRP A 606 14.92 8.04 -8.72
N LEU A 607 15.83 8.80 -9.33
CA LEU A 607 16.91 9.47 -8.62
C LEU A 607 16.36 10.53 -7.67
N SER A 608 15.41 11.35 -8.13
CA SER A 608 14.70 12.32 -7.26
C SER A 608 14.02 11.62 -6.08
N SER A 609 13.37 10.47 -6.32
CA SER A 609 12.78 9.67 -5.24
C SER A 609 13.82 9.08 -4.29
N ALA A 610 14.99 8.66 -4.77
CA ALA A 610 16.05 8.09 -3.96
C ALA A 610 16.74 9.17 -3.11
N ILE A 611 17.02 10.34 -3.68
CA ILE A 611 17.55 11.51 -2.96
C ILE A 611 16.60 11.92 -1.85
N TRP A 612 15.29 12.02 -2.14
CA TRP A 612 14.28 12.34 -1.12
C TRP A 612 14.24 11.31 0.01
N LYS A 613 14.35 10.01 -0.31
CA LYS A 613 14.41 8.93 0.70
C LYS A 613 15.68 9.05 1.56
N ASN A 614 16.83 9.32 0.94
CA ASN A 614 18.07 9.53 1.67
C ASN A 614 17.97 10.69 2.66
N ARG A 615 17.43 11.84 2.22
CA ARG A 615 17.19 12.99 3.11
C ARG A 615 16.33 12.61 4.32
N ASN A 616 15.25 11.86 4.13
CA ASN A 616 14.41 11.42 5.25
C ASN A 616 15.17 10.50 6.21
N ARG A 617 16.04 9.63 5.70
CA ARG A 617 16.88 8.78 6.54
C ARG A 617 17.88 9.57 7.37
N VAL A 618 18.43 10.64 6.83
CA VAL A 618 19.28 11.58 7.58
C VAL A 618 18.45 12.27 8.67
N VAL A 619 17.26 12.79 8.35
CA VAL A 619 16.40 13.50 9.29
C VAL A 619 15.93 12.61 10.45
N TRP A 620 15.50 11.38 10.17
CA TRP A 620 14.87 10.51 11.19
C TRP A 620 15.82 9.54 11.86
N SER A 621 16.94 9.20 11.23
CA SER A 621 17.86 8.16 11.72
C SER A 621 19.31 8.61 11.78
N GLN A 622 19.62 9.85 11.37
CA GLN A 622 20.98 10.39 11.31
C GLN A 622 21.97 9.48 10.54
N LYS A 623 21.45 8.72 9.56
CA LYS A 623 22.23 7.77 8.77
C LYS A 623 22.47 8.30 7.36
N TYR A 624 23.69 8.69 7.06
CA TYR A 624 24.13 9.14 5.75
C TYR A 624 24.37 7.98 4.79
N SER A 625 23.94 8.08 3.53
CA SER A 625 24.30 7.14 2.46
C SER A 625 25.44 7.69 1.63
N SER A 626 26.26 6.80 1.08
CA SER A 626 27.13 7.18 -0.03
C SER A 626 26.29 7.56 -1.27
N ILE A 627 26.84 8.44 -2.12
CA ILE A 627 26.25 8.82 -3.40
C ILE A 627 25.97 7.57 -4.24
N ARG A 628 26.94 6.65 -4.30
CA ARG A 628 26.83 5.36 -5.00
C ARG A 628 25.62 4.56 -4.53
N PHE A 629 25.41 4.44 -3.22
CA PHE A 629 24.25 3.72 -2.68
C PHE A 629 22.92 4.32 -3.12
N VAL A 630 22.79 5.66 -3.07
CA VAL A 630 21.57 6.36 -3.49
C VAL A 630 21.29 6.15 -4.98
N VAL A 631 22.32 6.29 -5.82
CA VAL A 631 22.20 6.11 -7.28
C VAL A 631 21.90 4.65 -7.63
N CYS A 632 22.64 3.68 -7.08
CA CYS A 632 22.40 2.25 -7.28
C CYS A 632 20.98 1.85 -6.83
N SER A 633 20.47 2.43 -5.74
CA SER A 633 19.09 2.20 -5.29
C SER A 633 18.07 2.72 -6.32
N ALA A 634 18.28 3.91 -6.89
CA ALA A 634 17.43 4.46 -7.94
C ALA A 634 17.39 3.56 -9.18
N PHE A 635 18.55 3.14 -9.68
CA PHE A 635 18.64 2.23 -10.83
C PHE A 635 18.04 0.85 -10.55
N SER A 636 18.28 0.28 -9.37
CA SER A 636 17.70 -1.01 -8.98
C SER A 636 16.17 -0.95 -8.94
N PHE A 637 15.61 0.11 -8.35
CA PHE A 637 14.15 0.32 -8.33
C PHE A 637 13.58 0.53 -9.73
N LEU A 638 14.24 1.31 -10.58
CA LEU A 638 13.84 1.48 -11.99
C LEU A 638 13.84 0.15 -12.72
N HIS A 639 14.90 -0.66 -12.55
CA HIS A 639 15.02 -1.97 -13.17
C HIS A 639 13.91 -2.92 -12.69
N SER A 640 13.67 -3.00 -11.37
CA SER A 640 12.56 -3.79 -10.82
C SER A 640 11.20 -3.34 -11.34
N TRP A 641 10.98 -2.03 -11.52
CA TRP A 641 9.73 -1.49 -12.07
C TRP A 641 9.55 -1.82 -13.56
N ARG A 642 10.62 -1.70 -14.35
CA ARG A 642 10.60 -2.10 -15.77
C ARG A 642 10.29 -3.59 -15.89
N ASN A 643 11.01 -4.45 -15.15
CA ASN A 643 10.76 -5.89 -15.15
C ASN A 643 9.34 -6.25 -14.72
N ALA A 644 8.80 -5.60 -13.67
CA ALA A 644 7.43 -5.82 -13.22
C ALA A 644 6.36 -5.38 -14.23
N ARG A 645 6.70 -4.43 -15.12
CA ARG A 645 5.80 -3.92 -16.15
C ARG A 645 5.90 -4.71 -17.45
N ASP A 646 7.10 -5.18 -17.79
CA ASP A 646 7.39 -5.96 -18.99
C ASP A 646 7.10 -7.46 -18.79
N PHE A 647 6.73 -7.88 -17.57
CA PHE A 647 6.06 -9.16 -17.27
C PHE A 647 4.67 -9.23 -17.95
N ARG A 648 4.66 -9.33 -19.28
CA ARG A 648 3.64 -10.08 -20.01
C ARG A 648 3.98 -11.58 -19.84
N PRO A 649 2.99 -12.49 -19.76
CA PRO A 649 3.27 -13.92 -19.67
C PRO A 649 3.95 -14.39 -20.97
N LEU A 650 5.28 -14.44 -20.97
CA LEU A 650 6.07 -15.02 -22.04
C LEU A 650 6.04 -16.54 -21.91
N CYS A 651 4.96 -17.15 -22.41
CA CYS A 651 5.09 -18.43 -23.07
C CYS A 651 5.72 -18.17 -24.45
N ARG A 652 6.99 -18.55 -24.63
CA ARG A 652 7.58 -19.20 -25.84
C ARG A 652 9.11 -19.10 -25.81
N SER A 653 9.74 -20.26 -26.07
CA SER A 653 11.15 -20.54 -26.43
C SER A 653 12.22 -19.97 -25.48
N GLY A 654 13.10 -20.74 -24.86
CA GLY A 654 13.79 -21.94 -25.34
C GLY A 654 15.29 -21.69 -25.11
N GLN A 655 15.91 -22.55 -24.29
CA GLN A 655 17.36 -22.68 -24.05
C GLN A 655 18.10 -21.53 -23.34
N PHE A 656 18.39 -21.72 -22.04
CA PHE A 656 19.64 -21.27 -21.42
C PHE A 656 20.11 -22.33 -20.42
N SER A 657 21.37 -22.72 -20.55
CA SER A 657 22.08 -23.84 -19.94
C SER A 657 22.15 -23.82 -18.41
N ASP A 658 21.95 -24.99 -17.80
CA ASP A 658 22.18 -25.29 -16.38
C ASP A 658 23.68 -25.26 -16.03
N ASN A 659 24.03 -24.67 -14.88
CA ASN A 659 25.37 -24.76 -14.29
C ASN A 659 25.33 -25.74 -13.08
N PRO A 660 26.07 -26.87 -13.07
CA PRO A 660 25.78 -28.00 -12.18
C PRO A 660 26.53 -28.06 -10.83
N TYR A 661 27.27 -27.03 -10.41
CA TYR A 661 28.17 -27.16 -9.25
C TYR A 661 27.67 -26.45 -7.99
N CYS A 662 26.94 -27.18 -7.12
CA CYS A 662 27.11 -27.22 -5.65
C CYS A 662 25.86 -27.86 -5.00
N LYS A 663 25.85 -29.18 -4.85
CA LYS A 663 24.85 -29.91 -4.04
C LYS A 663 25.57 -30.68 -2.93
N TRP A 664 25.05 -30.60 -1.71
CA TRP A 664 25.51 -31.38 -0.56
C TRP A 664 25.51 -32.87 -0.91
N LYS A 665 26.57 -33.60 -0.55
CA LYS A 665 26.70 -35.05 -0.75
C LYS A 665 26.80 -35.76 0.60
N LYS A 666 26.07 -36.87 0.72
CA LYS A 666 26.16 -37.80 1.87
C LYS A 666 27.60 -38.37 1.99
N PRO A 667 28.09 -38.63 3.21
CA PRO A 667 29.43 -39.18 3.39
C PRO A 667 29.50 -40.64 2.93
N ASN A 668 30.73 -41.15 2.76
CA ASN A 668 30.97 -42.53 2.32
C ASN A 668 30.45 -43.57 3.32
N ALA A 669 30.18 -44.80 2.86
CA ALA A 669 29.73 -45.91 3.71
C ALA A 669 30.66 -46.11 4.92
N GLY A 670 30.08 -46.14 6.13
CA GLY A 670 30.79 -46.24 7.40
C GLY A 670 31.27 -44.92 8.03
N TRP A 671 31.12 -43.78 7.34
CA TRP A 671 31.58 -42.46 7.81
C TRP A 671 30.50 -41.65 8.53
N THR A 672 30.93 -40.78 9.43
CA THR A 672 30.06 -39.74 10.02
C THR A 672 30.52 -38.36 9.55
N LYS A 673 29.62 -37.58 8.96
CA LYS A 673 29.88 -36.18 8.54
C LYS A 673 29.48 -35.21 9.65
N ALA A 674 30.41 -34.37 10.08
CA ALA A 674 30.20 -33.29 11.04
C ALA A 674 30.20 -31.94 10.31
N ASN A 675 29.06 -31.28 10.27
CA ASN A 675 28.96 -29.89 9.83
C ASN A 675 29.12 -28.99 11.05
N VAL A 676 30.19 -28.19 11.08
CA VAL A 676 30.54 -27.33 12.21
C VAL A 676 30.39 -25.86 11.85
N ASP A 677 30.05 -25.04 12.84
CA ASP A 677 29.89 -23.59 12.69
C ASP A 677 30.19 -22.88 14.02
N ALA A 678 30.63 -21.64 13.95
CA ALA A 678 30.95 -20.81 15.11
C ALA A 678 30.36 -19.40 15.00
N ALA A 679 29.96 -18.83 16.14
CA ALA A 679 29.38 -17.49 16.20
C ALA A 679 29.96 -16.68 17.36
N VAL A 680 30.35 -15.43 17.08
CA VAL A 680 30.79 -14.45 18.08
C VAL A 680 29.61 -13.57 18.52
N PHE A 681 29.57 -13.30 19.82
CA PHE A 681 28.71 -12.34 20.52
C PHE A 681 29.59 -11.38 21.34
N GLU A 682 29.06 -10.24 21.80
CA GLU A 682 29.85 -9.13 22.38
C GLU A 682 30.93 -9.56 23.39
N SER A 683 30.65 -10.49 24.31
CA SER A 683 31.62 -11.03 25.28
C SER A 683 31.69 -12.57 25.31
N LYS A 684 31.10 -13.25 24.32
CA LYS A 684 30.94 -14.72 24.31
C LYS A 684 31.11 -15.29 22.91
N GLY A 685 31.64 -16.49 22.82
CA GLY A 685 31.66 -17.29 21.61
C GLY A 685 30.74 -18.50 21.74
N ALA A 686 30.09 -18.92 20.66
CA ALA A 686 29.34 -20.15 20.63
C ALA A 686 29.79 -21.03 19.47
N VAL A 687 29.87 -22.33 19.70
CA VAL A 687 30.17 -23.33 18.67
C VAL A 687 29.00 -24.28 18.52
N GLY A 688 28.76 -24.75 17.30
CA GLY A 688 27.70 -25.69 16.98
C GLY A 688 28.18 -26.75 15.99
N ALA A 689 27.66 -27.97 16.13
CA ALA A 689 27.93 -29.05 15.19
C ALA A 689 26.70 -29.94 14.97
N VAL A 690 26.55 -30.44 13.74
CA VAL A 690 25.53 -31.40 13.35
C VAL A 690 26.19 -32.62 12.72
N PHE A 691 25.88 -33.80 13.25
CA PHE A 691 26.43 -35.07 12.81
C PHE A 691 25.41 -35.85 11.98
N ARG A 692 25.85 -36.42 10.86
CA ARG A 692 25.05 -37.31 10.01
C ARG A 692 25.81 -38.59 9.66
N ASP A 693 25.08 -39.70 9.56
CA ASP A 693 25.65 -40.99 9.13
C ASP A 693 25.81 -41.06 7.60
N ASP A 694 26.30 -42.19 7.12
CA ASP A 694 26.53 -42.56 5.72
C ASP A 694 25.25 -42.71 4.88
N GLU A 695 24.10 -42.84 5.54
CA GLU A 695 22.79 -42.74 4.91
C GLU A 695 22.27 -41.29 4.86
N GLY A 696 23.01 -40.34 5.44
CA GLY A 696 22.64 -38.92 5.52
C GLY A 696 21.61 -38.62 6.62
N ARG A 697 21.31 -39.59 7.50
CA ARG A 697 20.38 -39.44 8.61
C ARG A 697 21.05 -38.67 9.75
N PHE A 698 20.24 -37.92 10.49
CA PHE A 698 20.71 -37.14 11.63
C PHE A 698 21.11 -38.06 12.79
N VAL A 699 22.33 -37.89 13.29
CA VAL A 699 22.91 -38.67 14.40
C VAL A 699 22.86 -37.90 15.72
N GLY A 700 23.04 -36.59 15.67
CA GLY A 700 23.07 -35.75 16.86
C GLY A 700 23.55 -34.34 16.57
N GLY A 701 23.37 -33.47 17.56
CA GLY A 701 23.85 -32.10 17.54
C GLY A 701 24.66 -31.78 18.78
N TYR A 702 25.61 -30.87 18.64
CA TYR A 702 26.43 -30.35 19.73
C TYR A 702 26.40 -28.83 19.72
N SER A 703 26.37 -28.22 20.90
CA SER A 703 26.53 -26.77 21.05
C SER A 703 27.18 -26.44 22.39
N LYS A 704 28.08 -25.46 22.40
CA LYS A 704 28.74 -24.99 23.63
C LYS A 704 29.04 -23.51 23.55
N ILE A 705 28.94 -22.83 24.69
CA ILE A 705 29.27 -21.42 24.85
C ILE A 705 30.62 -21.30 25.57
N PHE A 706 31.45 -20.39 25.08
CA PHE A 706 32.72 -20.01 25.67
C PHE A 706 32.63 -18.54 26.12
N GLU A 707 32.80 -18.30 27.41
CA GLU A 707 32.87 -16.96 27.97
C GLU A 707 34.23 -16.33 27.64
N GLY A 708 34.26 -15.05 27.25
CA GLY A 708 35.50 -14.30 27.02
C GLY A 708 36.26 -14.60 25.72
N ILE A 709 35.74 -15.46 24.85
CA ILE A 709 36.34 -15.74 23.53
C ILE A 709 35.55 -15.04 22.43
N SER A 710 36.15 -14.04 21.80
CA SER A 710 35.56 -13.25 20.70
C SER A 710 36.27 -13.43 19.36
N ASP A 711 37.32 -14.26 19.30
CA ASP A 711 38.05 -14.56 18.07
C ASP A 711 37.33 -15.67 17.25
N GLN A 712 36.86 -15.31 16.06
CA GLN A 712 36.09 -16.20 15.18
C GLN A 712 36.93 -17.40 14.72
N THR A 713 38.23 -17.21 14.45
CA THR A 713 39.12 -18.27 13.96
C THR A 713 39.35 -19.33 15.04
N LEU A 714 39.60 -18.89 16.28
CA LEU A 714 39.72 -19.75 17.44
C LEU A 714 38.41 -20.49 17.73
N LEU A 715 37.25 -19.85 17.57
CA LEU A 715 35.96 -20.51 17.77
C LEU A 715 35.65 -21.58 16.72
N GLU A 716 36.05 -21.38 15.46
CA GLU A 716 35.97 -22.41 14.42
C GLU A 716 36.86 -23.62 14.77
N MET A 717 38.07 -23.38 15.26
CA MET A 717 38.96 -24.46 15.74
C MET A 717 38.36 -25.19 16.94
N LEU A 718 37.75 -24.46 17.87
CA LEU A 718 37.04 -25.03 19.01
C LEU A 718 35.82 -25.83 18.55
N ALA A 719 35.10 -25.41 17.51
CA ALA A 719 33.97 -26.15 16.95
C ALA A 719 34.42 -27.52 16.40
N ILE A 720 35.56 -27.58 15.71
CA ILE A 720 36.17 -28.83 15.24
C ILE A 720 36.59 -29.73 16.42
N ARG A 721 37.34 -29.18 17.38
CA ARG A 721 37.83 -29.91 18.55
C ARG A 721 36.70 -30.52 19.37
N GLU A 722 35.69 -29.72 19.70
CA GLU A 722 34.56 -30.19 20.50
C GLU A 722 33.73 -31.23 19.73
N SER A 723 33.66 -31.12 18.40
CA SER A 723 32.97 -32.10 17.56
C SER A 723 33.67 -33.46 17.56
N LEU A 724 35.00 -33.46 17.48
CA LEU A 724 35.81 -34.68 17.59
C LEU A 724 35.70 -35.30 18.98
N ASN A 725 35.73 -34.48 20.04
CA ASN A 725 35.56 -34.94 21.41
C ASN A 725 34.16 -35.56 21.64
N TRP A 726 33.13 -34.94 21.06
CA TRP A 726 31.76 -35.47 21.09
C TRP A 726 31.64 -36.84 20.42
N LEU A 727 32.31 -37.04 19.28
CA LEU A 727 32.36 -38.34 18.59
C LEU A 727 33.12 -39.40 19.41
N LYS A 728 34.23 -39.01 20.04
CA LYS A 728 35.07 -39.89 20.88
C LYS A 728 34.32 -40.39 22.13
N ASN A 729 33.66 -39.50 22.86
CA ASN A 729 33.00 -39.82 24.14
C ASN A 729 31.75 -40.71 23.99
N ARG A 730 31.25 -40.91 22.77
CA ARG A 730 30.07 -41.75 22.49
C ARG A 730 30.44 -43.11 21.88
N GLY A 731 31.66 -43.58 22.11
CA GLY A 731 32.10 -44.92 21.69
C GLY A 731 32.25 -45.10 20.18
N ARG A 732 32.29 -44.02 19.39
CA ARG A 732 32.56 -44.06 17.95
C ARG A 732 34.05 -43.89 17.64
N SER A 733 34.91 -44.29 18.58
CA SER A 733 36.37 -44.16 18.54
C SER A 733 37.08 -45.01 17.47
N LYS A 734 36.33 -45.68 16.58
CA LYS A 734 36.88 -46.47 15.45
C LYS A 734 36.33 -46.10 14.08
N LYS A 735 35.66 -44.96 13.89
CA LYS A 735 35.09 -44.58 12.57
C LYS A 735 35.59 -43.25 12.04
N LEU A 736 35.90 -43.26 10.75
CA LEU A 736 36.36 -42.15 9.92
C LEU A 736 35.36 -40.97 9.96
N ALA A 737 35.87 -39.74 10.15
CA ALA A 737 35.05 -38.53 10.27
C ALA A 737 35.35 -37.55 9.13
N GLU A 738 34.29 -37.05 8.49
CA GLU A 738 34.34 -35.99 7.49
C GLU A 738 33.86 -34.67 8.11
N ILE A 739 34.75 -33.68 8.26
CA ILE A 739 34.43 -32.38 8.88
C ILE A 739 34.30 -31.30 7.81
N VAL A 740 33.22 -30.52 7.85
CA VAL A 740 32.95 -29.42 6.91
C VAL A 740 32.72 -28.11 7.68
N SER A 741 33.62 -27.13 7.51
CA SER A 741 33.53 -25.74 8.00
C SER A 741 33.38 -24.76 6.82
N MET A 742 32.79 -23.58 7.08
CA MET A 742 32.56 -22.51 6.09
C MET A 742 33.53 -21.32 6.22
N CYS A 743 34.55 -21.40 7.07
CA CYS A 743 35.48 -20.29 7.33
C CYS A 743 36.67 -20.24 6.36
N CYS A 744 36.68 -19.27 5.43
CA CYS A 744 37.73 -19.09 4.41
C CYS A 744 39.12 -18.69 4.97
N GLN A 745 39.20 -18.14 6.19
CA GLN A 745 40.48 -17.81 6.84
C GLN A 745 41.18 -19.05 7.40
N LEU A 746 40.40 -19.99 7.95
CA LEU A 746 40.89 -21.31 8.31
C LEU A 746 41.39 -22.08 7.07
N CYS A 747 40.76 -21.85 5.90
CA CYS A 747 41.16 -22.45 4.63
C CYS A 747 42.58 -22.06 4.19
N ARG A 748 42.99 -20.79 4.34
CA ARG A 748 44.35 -20.37 3.98
C ARG A 748 45.42 -20.89 4.95
N MET A 749 45.08 -21.06 6.22
CA MET A 749 46.01 -21.56 7.25
C MET A 749 46.28 -23.07 7.11
N CYS A 750 45.32 -23.84 6.58
CA CYS A 750 45.46 -25.29 6.33
C CYS A 750 46.06 -25.63 4.95
N GLU A 751 46.09 -24.69 4.00
CA GLU A 751 46.66 -24.89 2.65
C GLU A 751 48.11 -24.38 2.52
N LEU A 752 48.61 -23.60 3.47
CA LEU A 752 49.98 -23.07 3.48
C LEU A 752 50.87 -23.92 4.40
N ASN A 753 51.84 -24.64 3.81
CA ASN A 753 52.95 -25.33 4.50
C ASN A 753 53.80 -24.35 5.33
N SER A 754 53.30 -23.93 6.49
CA SER A 754 53.95 -22.98 7.39
C SER A 754 53.94 -23.51 8.83
N LEU A 755 54.81 -22.96 9.68
CA LEU A 755 55.01 -23.38 11.09
C LEU A 755 53.72 -23.46 11.95
N GLU A 756 52.61 -22.89 11.51
CA GLU A 756 51.31 -22.97 12.20
C GLU A 756 50.62 -24.35 12.05
N GLU A 757 50.94 -25.12 11.01
CA GLU A 757 50.43 -26.48 10.81
C GLU A 757 50.82 -27.40 11.97
N LEU A 758 52.04 -27.23 12.50
CA LEU A 758 52.54 -27.96 13.67
C LEU A 758 51.80 -27.60 14.98
N ARG A 759 51.20 -26.41 15.08
CA ARG A 759 50.38 -26.02 16.25
C ARG A 759 48.95 -26.54 16.14
N ILE A 760 48.39 -26.53 14.92
CA ILE A 760 47.04 -27.06 14.62
C ILE A 760 47.04 -28.59 14.75
N LEU A 761 48.04 -29.28 14.20
CA LEU A 761 48.22 -30.72 14.38
C LEU A 761 48.52 -31.09 15.83
N ARG A 762 49.28 -30.29 16.61
CA ARG A 762 49.49 -30.51 18.06
C ARG A 762 48.22 -30.35 18.90
N LEU A 763 47.35 -29.41 18.55
CA LEU A 763 46.04 -29.25 19.20
C LEU A 763 45.06 -30.40 18.87
N ILE A 764 45.17 -30.99 17.68
CA ILE A 764 44.37 -32.14 17.24
C ILE A 764 44.95 -33.47 17.78
N THR A 765 46.28 -33.62 17.88
CA THR A 765 46.97 -34.85 18.35
C THR A 765 46.99 -35.05 19.87
N LEU A 766 46.61 -34.05 20.68
CA LEU A 766 46.34 -34.24 22.11
C LEU A 766 45.11 -35.12 22.41
N LEU A 767 44.33 -35.47 21.38
CA LEU A 767 43.29 -36.49 21.44
C LEU A 767 43.84 -37.76 20.75
N GLY A 768 44.30 -38.75 21.54
CA GLY A 768 44.91 -40.01 21.07
C GLY A 768 44.14 -40.80 19.98
N PRO A 769 44.70 -41.93 19.51
CA PRO A 769 44.74 -42.33 18.11
C PRO A 769 43.35 -42.44 17.48
N LEU A 770 43.02 -41.50 16.61
CA LEU A 770 41.97 -41.64 15.60
C LEU A 770 42.69 -41.97 14.29
N ASN A 771 42.59 -43.21 13.81
CA ASN A 771 43.47 -43.75 12.76
C ASN A 771 43.30 -43.11 11.36
N SER A 772 42.40 -42.13 11.17
CA SER A 772 42.20 -41.43 9.89
C SER A 772 41.06 -40.39 9.98
N ILE A 773 41.41 -39.09 9.89
CA ILE A 773 40.47 -37.95 9.80
C ILE A 773 40.63 -37.34 8.41
N GLN A 774 39.54 -37.12 7.68
CA GLN A 774 39.56 -36.30 6.46
C GLN A 774 38.73 -35.03 6.69
N VAL A 775 39.37 -33.87 6.60
CA VAL A 775 38.70 -32.58 6.67
C VAL A 775 38.41 -32.14 5.24
N PHE A 776 37.13 -32.00 4.88
CA PHE A 776 36.72 -31.57 3.55
C PHE A 776 36.24 -30.12 3.61
N MET A 777 36.92 -29.25 2.89
CA MET A 777 36.62 -27.82 2.84
C MET A 777 35.69 -27.52 1.65
N CYS A 778 34.55 -26.89 1.91
CA CYS A 778 33.67 -26.46 0.84
C CYS A 778 34.20 -25.11 0.31
N GLY A 779 35.14 -25.15 -0.64
CA GLY A 779 35.70 -23.95 -1.26
C GLY A 779 37.01 -24.11 -2.02
N SER A 780 37.71 -25.25 -1.94
CA SER A 780 38.95 -25.46 -2.68
C SER A 780 38.70 -26.04 -4.07
N TYR A 781 39.19 -25.33 -5.09
CA TYR A 781 39.43 -25.90 -6.41
C TYR A 781 40.54 -26.95 -6.28
N PRO A 782 40.40 -28.18 -6.81
CA PRO A 782 41.58 -28.94 -7.16
C PRO A 782 42.23 -28.25 -8.37
N SER A 783 43.54 -28.04 -8.30
CA SER A 783 44.40 -27.55 -9.38
C SER A 783 44.21 -28.33 -10.68
#